data_AF-A0A9W5YAE4-F1
#
_entry.id   AF-A0A9W5YAE4-F1
#
_cell.length_a   1.000
_cell.length_b   1.000
_cell.length_c   1.000
_cell.angle_alpha   90.00
_cell.angle_beta   90.00
_cell.angle_gamma   90.00
#
_symmetry.space_group_name_H-M   'P 1'
#
loop_
_entity.id
_entity.type
_entity.pdbx_description
1 polymer ?
#
loop_
_entity_poly.entity_id
_entity_poly.type
_entity_poly.pdbx_seq_one_letter_code
_entity_poly.pdbx_strand_id
1 'polypeptide(L)'
;MKKVLTLLLAMVFCLSFALPVTNVLADDEWDTDRYGDLIDIGTKLRTLEKDEDYRQQIADQLMQFTSKMSFTNIYSLTAEADNPNFTYNGGTKYFLAYDEINGYYLKTFTLRSLGETVEIWIADDLSYNDDRETPVINQQQVDHARDVFDETVYPTDTSFFGMHDTHTGNDATLPGQVGLPQDYYVAEDGADRVILLVDNFRDTNYYDQTYPLIIGGFYSSTYEDYMDRNIINLCAKDWDRRLDEDWLPTTAHEFQHLIHDDNDSSEETWLNEGMSDFAEYLCFGIHPTSHVNAFLDYPENSLVEWDEHVDAPTGPETLADYGQAYLFQLYMYDKYGHDFTQALAKDANHGIESVNDILDEFNAGIDFEELFRRFSIAAAIDTDIVENGIYNFDSIDINVDFESALAYDKDGVPAWGADYKVLDNSERICNIKFDGVEFMPNPWVPMEDPKEDKGEVLWGNNGNSIDNQLIFSADLTDAVNPLLKFDTFVDAEPMWDACMVQVSTDNGETWASLANDNTIGQDEFPYNSQAPDIYDNLPGFSRQDTVWSTEEFDLTPYVGQEILVGFRYMTDAASNESGWFIDNVEIEEIGYLNDCSSLDGFSSIDEILNIKVEYAVTFINESTKGHHGHGHGHGHGNNNEVQYKILNIDPFSITDQDSVKLKGYFQHGTNYMIVWYAAPIGKKGTVDFEYEIISQKDFVGEKQR
;
A
#
# COMPACT_ATOMS: atom_id res chain seq x y z
N MET A 1 -27.87 67.49 2.50
CA MET A 1 -26.56 67.67 1.84
C MET A 1 -25.89 66.31 1.84
N LYS A 2 -25.58 65.76 0.64
CA LYS A 2 -24.52 64.80 0.24
C LYS A 2 -24.16 63.66 1.24
N LYS A 3 -24.02 62.37 0.92
CA LYS A 3 -24.07 61.47 -0.26
C LYS A 3 -23.21 60.24 0.16
N VAL A 4 -23.65 58.99 -0.12
CA VAL A 4 -22.81 57.84 -0.59
C VAL A 4 -21.90 57.15 0.47
N LEU A 5 -21.70 55.82 0.66
CA LEU A 5 -22.00 54.49 0.03
C LEU A 5 -21.77 53.44 1.19
N THR A 6 -22.65 52.49 1.55
CA THR A 6 -22.83 51.10 1.06
C THR A 6 -21.67 50.11 1.33
N LEU A 7 -21.97 49.04 2.13
CA LEU A 7 -21.50 47.62 2.17
C LEU A 7 -19.98 47.29 2.10
N LEU A 8 -19.40 46.19 2.61
CA LEU A 8 -19.83 44.78 2.65
C LEU A 8 -18.94 43.98 3.65
N LEU A 9 -19.47 42.84 4.10
CA LEU A 9 -18.85 41.74 4.87
C LEU A 9 -17.55 41.18 4.27
N ALA A 10 -16.66 40.69 5.15
CA ALA A 10 -15.85 39.46 5.05
C ALA A 10 -15.20 39.27 6.44
N MET A 11 -15.80 38.54 7.41
CA MET A 11 -15.67 37.08 7.54
C MET A 11 -14.66 36.52 6.55
N VAL A 12 -13.39 36.57 6.95
CA VAL A 12 -12.40 35.65 6.40
C VAL A 12 -12.85 34.28 6.88
N PHE A 13 -13.38 33.51 5.94
CA PHE A 13 -13.53 32.07 6.08
C PHE A 13 -12.15 31.53 6.46
N CYS A 14 -12.01 31.03 7.69
CA CYS A 14 -11.15 29.88 7.88
C CYS A 14 -11.83 28.75 7.13
N LEU A 15 -11.41 28.50 5.89
CA LEU A 15 -11.54 27.16 5.32
C LEU A 15 -10.50 26.32 6.05
N SER A 16 -10.85 25.91 7.27
CA SER A 16 -10.35 24.67 7.82
C SER A 16 -11.02 23.57 7.00
N PHE A 17 -10.43 23.22 5.86
CA PHE A 17 -10.53 21.84 5.42
C PHE A 17 -9.58 21.09 6.34
N ALA A 18 -10.12 20.72 7.51
CA ALA A 18 -9.65 19.50 8.10
C ALA A 18 -10.01 18.45 7.06
N LEU A 19 -9.02 17.93 6.34
CA LEU A 19 -9.15 16.58 5.82
C LEU A 19 -9.70 15.75 6.99
N PRO A 20 -10.72 14.91 6.79
CA PRO A 20 -10.88 13.81 7.71
C PRO A 20 -9.60 12.99 7.55
N VAL A 21 -8.59 13.31 8.36
CA VAL A 21 -7.70 12.27 8.87
C VAL A 21 -8.68 11.34 9.52
N THR A 22 -8.96 10.21 8.86
CA THR A 22 -9.57 9.08 9.55
C THR A 22 -8.73 8.91 10.80
N ASN A 23 -9.31 9.25 11.94
CA ASN A 23 -8.65 9.01 13.21
C ASN A 23 -8.47 7.50 13.23
N VAL A 24 -7.24 7.04 13.00
CA VAL A 24 -6.86 5.64 13.18
C VAL A 24 -7.20 5.35 14.64
N LEU A 25 -8.32 4.67 14.87
CA LEU A 25 -8.73 4.26 16.19
C LEU A 25 -7.93 3.01 16.52
N ALA A 26 -6.64 3.18 16.81
CA ALA A 26 -5.97 2.17 17.63
C ALA A 26 -6.67 2.23 19.01
N ASP A 27 -7.45 1.20 19.33
CA ASP A 27 -8.14 1.08 20.61
C ASP A 27 -7.11 1.13 21.77
N ASP A 28 -7.56 1.32 23.02
CA ASP A 28 -6.71 1.37 24.23
C ASP A 28 -5.89 0.06 24.48
N GLU A 29 -5.89 -0.90 23.55
CA GLU A 29 -5.33 -2.27 23.66
C GLU A 29 -4.17 -2.59 22.68
N TRP A 30 -3.60 -1.62 21.95
CA TRP A 30 -2.44 -1.88 21.07
C TRP A 30 -1.26 -2.48 21.84
N ASP A 31 -0.82 -3.67 21.42
CA ASP A 31 0.28 -4.40 22.07
C ASP A 31 1.65 -3.88 21.59
N THR A 32 2.07 -2.74 22.15
CA THR A 32 3.39 -2.15 21.83
C THR A 32 4.57 -3.08 22.13
N ASP A 33 4.40 -4.05 23.05
CA ASP A 33 5.47 -5.00 23.36
C ASP A 33 5.65 -6.02 22.23
N ARG A 34 4.57 -6.33 21.48
CA ARG A 34 4.56 -7.28 20.37
C ARG A 34 4.77 -6.64 19.00
N TYR A 35 4.09 -5.55 18.74
CA TYR A 35 4.06 -4.87 17.44
C TYR A 35 4.92 -3.61 17.40
N GLY A 36 5.55 -3.23 18.50
CA GLY A 36 6.30 -1.98 18.57
C GLY A 36 5.39 -0.75 18.53
N ASP A 37 6.02 0.40 18.34
CA ASP A 37 5.35 1.71 18.29
C ASP A 37 5.84 2.58 17.12
N LEU A 38 6.53 2.00 16.14
CA LEU A 38 7.04 2.72 14.98
C LEU A 38 6.15 2.49 13.77
N ILE A 39 5.95 3.54 12.97
CA ILE A 39 5.35 3.46 11.65
C ILE A 39 6.18 4.31 10.67
N ASP A 40 6.35 3.80 9.46
CA ASP A 40 6.89 4.57 8.33
C ASP A 40 5.72 5.17 7.54
N ILE A 41 5.90 6.44 7.13
CA ILE A 41 4.93 7.22 6.36
C ILE A 41 5.40 7.52 4.93
N GLY A 42 6.55 6.99 4.50
CA GLY A 42 7.13 7.20 3.17
C GLY A 42 6.13 6.90 2.06
N THR A 43 5.41 5.78 2.14
CA THR A 43 4.35 5.43 1.18
C THR A 43 3.23 6.48 1.12
N LYS A 44 2.76 6.97 2.28
CA LYS A 44 1.77 8.06 2.36
C LYS A 44 2.32 9.34 1.74
N LEU A 45 3.56 9.70 2.05
CA LEU A 45 4.20 10.91 1.53
C LEU A 45 4.38 10.81 0.02
N ARG A 46 4.94 9.72 -0.53
CA ARG A 46 5.10 9.54 -1.99
C ARG A 46 3.76 9.63 -2.72
N THR A 47 2.68 9.14 -2.11
CA THR A 47 1.32 9.30 -2.66
C THR A 47 0.90 10.77 -2.70
N LEU A 48 1.04 11.49 -1.57
CA LEU A 48 0.72 12.92 -1.47
C LEU A 48 1.63 13.80 -2.33
N GLU A 49 2.91 13.47 -2.46
CA GLU A 49 3.89 14.24 -3.23
C GLU A 49 3.58 14.28 -4.71
N LYS A 50 2.87 13.27 -5.20
CA LYS A 50 2.40 13.19 -6.56
C LYS A 50 1.17 14.10 -6.81
N ASP A 51 0.44 14.53 -5.77
CA ASP A 51 -0.75 15.41 -5.83
C ASP A 51 -0.35 16.90 -6.04
N GLU A 52 -0.90 17.55 -7.08
CA GLU A 52 -0.60 18.95 -7.40
C GLU A 52 -1.12 19.93 -6.34
N ASP A 53 -2.29 19.69 -5.77
CA ASP A 53 -2.90 20.53 -4.74
C ASP A 53 -2.12 20.43 -3.44
N TYR A 54 -1.65 19.22 -3.08
CA TYR A 54 -0.72 19.03 -1.98
C TYR A 54 0.59 19.79 -2.22
N ARG A 55 1.21 19.67 -3.41
CA ARG A 55 2.42 20.44 -3.76
C ARG A 55 2.17 21.95 -3.74
N GLN A 56 1.02 22.41 -4.22
CA GLN A 56 0.64 23.82 -4.21
C GLN A 56 0.38 24.31 -2.77
N GLN A 57 -0.20 23.46 -1.92
CA GLN A 57 -0.36 23.72 -0.50
C GLN A 57 1.01 23.90 0.17
N ILE A 58 1.99 23.04 -0.11
CA ILE A 58 3.36 23.19 0.38
C ILE A 58 3.93 24.54 -0.08
N ALA A 59 3.82 24.88 -1.36
CA ALA A 59 4.32 26.14 -1.89
C ALA A 59 3.67 27.36 -1.21
N ASP A 60 2.35 27.33 -0.99
CA ASP A 60 1.60 28.38 -0.31
C ASP A 60 2.00 28.50 1.16
N GLN A 61 2.19 27.38 1.85
CA GLN A 61 2.68 27.33 3.23
C GLN A 61 4.06 27.99 3.33
N LEU A 62 4.99 27.62 2.44
CA LEU A 62 6.33 28.19 2.37
C LEU A 62 6.28 29.70 2.13
N MET A 63 5.44 30.18 1.21
CA MET A 63 5.23 31.63 0.99
C MET A 63 4.69 32.34 2.23
N GLN A 64 3.76 31.73 2.97
CA GLN A 64 3.25 32.32 4.22
C GLN A 64 4.34 32.45 5.28
N PHE A 65 5.27 31.50 5.39
CA PHE A 65 6.41 31.60 6.30
C PHE A 65 7.29 32.81 5.99
N THR A 66 7.53 33.12 4.72
CA THR A 66 8.31 34.31 4.32
C THR A 66 7.69 35.62 4.81
N SER A 67 6.36 35.68 4.84
CA SER A 67 5.63 36.88 5.28
C SER A 67 5.70 37.09 6.80
N LYS A 68 5.91 36.00 7.55
CA LYS A 68 5.98 35.97 9.02
C LYS A 68 7.41 36.13 9.55
N MET A 69 8.42 35.72 8.78
CA MET A 69 9.82 35.96 9.13
C MET A 69 10.23 37.42 8.86
N SER A 70 10.71 38.11 9.89
CA SER A 70 11.42 39.37 9.68
C SER A 70 12.78 39.09 9.05
N PHE A 71 13.03 39.65 7.86
CA PHE A 71 14.33 39.63 7.13
C PHE A 71 15.56 39.99 7.98
N THR A 72 15.37 40.58 9.17
CA THR A 72 16.46 40.96 10.07
C THR A 72 16.98 39.80 10.92
N ASN A 73 16.17 38.75 11.16
CA ASN A 73 16.54 37.59 11.98
C ASN A 73 17.33 36.52 11.21
N ILE A 74 17.17 36.48 9.88
CA ILE A 74 17.71 35.43 9.01
C ILE A 74 19.24 35.54 8.84
N TYR A 75 19.77 36.76 8.77
CA TYR A 75 21.22 37.01 8.75
C TYR A 75 21.87 36.94 10.15
N SER A 76 21.08 36.66 11.18
CA SER A 76 21.51 36.62 12.59
C SER A 76 21.21 35.30 13.27
N LEU A 77 21.08 34.19 12.52
CA LEU A 77 21.21 32.86 13.10
C LEU A 77 22.62 32.73 13.68
N THR A 78 22.78 33.18 14.92
CA THR A 78 23.97 32.90 15.70
C THR A 78 23.87 31.46 16.12
N ALA A 79 24.91 30.66 15.84
CA ALA A 79 25.05 29.31 16.37
C ALA A 79 24.52 29.25 17.81
N GLU A 80 23.67 28.26 18.08
CA GLU A 80 23.07 28.08 19.40
C GLU A 80 24.17 28.19 20.47
N ALA A 81 23.98 29.06 21.47
CA ALA A 81 24.96 29.29 22.52
C ALA A 81 25.13 28.01 23.36
N ASP A 82 26.37 27.55 23.56
CA ASP A 82 26.80 26.45 24.45
C ASP A 82 25.68 25.47 24.89
N ASN A 83 25.19 24.64 23.97
CA ASN A 83 24.39 23.47 24.35
C ASN A 83 25.34 22.44 25.01
N PRO A 84 25.22 22.18 26.33
CA PRO A 84 26.20 21.35 27.05
C PRO A 84 26.21 19.89 26.61
N ASN A 85 25.19 19.44 25.86
CA ASN A 85 25.11 18.08 25.36
C ASN A 85 25.98 17.85 24.12
N PHE A 86 26.39 18.92 23.43
CA PHE A 86 27.16 18.84 22.19
C PHE A 86 28.54 19.50 22.33
N THR A 87 29.55 18.90 21.70
CA THR A 87 30.92 19.47 21.61
C THR A 87 31.27 19.95 20.21
N TYR A 88 30.48 19.58 19.20
CA TYR A 88 30.57 20.06 17.84
C TYR A 88 29.36 20.93 17.48
N ASN A 89 29.62 21.97 16.67
CA ASN A 89 28.61 22.90 16.16
C ASN A 89 29.08 23.41 14.80
N GLY A 90 28.48 22.90 13.74
CA GLY A 90 28.75 23.30 12.36
C GLY A 90 27.91 24.48 11.86
N GLY A 91 27.12 25.11 12.74
CA GLY A 91 26.18 26.18 12.40
C GLY A 91 24.73 25.70 12.33
N THR A 92 23.83 26.69 12.28
CA THR A 92 22.38 26.48 12.31
C THR A 92 21.77 26.92 10.97
N LYS A 93 20.89 26.08 10.40
CA LYS A 93 20.15 26.36 9.17
C LYS A 93 18.66 26.09 9.34
N TYR A 94 17.85 26.67 8.47
CA TYR A 94 16.45 26.27 8.30
C TYR A 94 16.34 25.06 7.38
N PHE A 95 15.52 24.08 7.75
CA PHE A 95 15.10 22.96 6.89
C PHE A 95 13.57 22.84 6.93
N LEU A 96 13.02 22.08 5.98
CA LEU A 96 11.66 21.60 6.08
C LEU A 96 11.58 20.60 7.24
N ALA A 97 10.54 20.74 8.06
CA ALA A 97 10.10 19.78 9.06
C ALA A 97 8.66 19.40 8.76
N TYR A 98 8.29 18.19 9.18
CA TYR A 98 6.99 17.60 8.90
C TYR A 98 6.03 17.69 10.10
N ASP A 99 4.77 17.98 9.81
CA ASP A 99 3.66 18.04 10.75
C ASP A 99 2.47 17.32 10.10
N GLU A 100 2.04 16.21 10.68
CA GLU A 100 1.05 15.33 10.07
C GLU A 100 -0.30 16.03 9.84
N ILE A 101 -0.64 17.00 10.69
CA ILE A 101 -1.90 17.75 10.59
C ILE A 101 -1.75 18.95 9.66
N ASN A 102 -0.59 19.62 9.69
CA ASN A 102 -0.40 20.92 9.05
C ASN A 102 0.52 20.90 7.82
N GLY A 103 1.08 19.76 7.44
CA GLY A 103 2.06 19.64 6.35
C GLY A 103 3.43 20.21 6.70
N TYR A 104 4.17 20.65 5.68
CA TYR A 104 5.55 21.09 5.86
C TYR A 104 5.68 22.50 6.45
N TYR A 105 6.69 22.69 7.30
CA TYR A 105 7.04 24.00 7.86
C TYR A 105 8.54 24.19 8.01
N LEU A 106 8.99 25.45 8.15
CA LEU A 106 10.40 25.73 8.40
C LEU A 106 10.75 25.64 9.88
N LYS A 107 11.81 24.89 10.17
CA LYS A 107 12.37 24.72 11.52
C LYS A 107 13.89 24.86 11.48
N THR A 108 14.50 25.32 12.57
CA THR A 108 15.95 25.41 12.67
C THR A 108 16.56 24.12 13.15
N PHE A 109 17.66 23.73 12.51
CA PHE A 109 18.48 22.59 12.88
C PHE A 109 19.94 23.03 12.98
N THR A 110 20.67 22.46 13.92
CA THR A 110 22.10 22.70 14.11
C THR A 110 22.90 21.46 13.73
N LEU A 111 23.95 21.63 12.93
CA LEU A 111 24.85 20.54 12.53
C LEU A 111 25.67 20.06 13.74
N ARG A 112 25.45 18.82 14.19
CA ARG A 112 26.04 18.25 15.40
C ARG A 112 27.08 17.16 15.14
N SER A 113 27.10 16.55 13.96
CA SER A 113 28.19 15.67 13.55
C SER A 113 28.39 15.73 12.03
N LEU A 114 29.64 15.56 11.59
CA LEU A 114 30.03 15.62 10.18
C LEU A 114 30.94 14.43 9.87
N GLY A 115 30.51 13.58 8.93
CA GLY A 115 31.21 12.38 8.46
C GLY A 115 31.82 12.52 7.07
N GLU A 116 32.27 11.39 6.54
CA GLU A 116 32.75 11.31 5.16
C GLU A 116 31.58 11.39 4.17
N THR A 117 30.47 10.69 4.45
CA THR A 117 29.30 10.62 3.56
C THR A 117 28.02 11.19 4.18
N VAL A 118 28.03 11.53 5.48
CA VAL A 118 26.83 12.05 6.18
C VAL A 118 27.03 13.38 6.93
N GLU A 119 25.98 14.20 6.97
CA GLU A 119 25.82 15.34 7.88
C GLU A 119 24.66 15.07 8.84
N ILE A 120 24.88 15.14 10.17
CA ILE A 120 23.81 14.91 11.15
C ILE A 120 23.38 16.23 11.78
N TRP A 121 22.15 16.63 11.49
CA TRP A 121 21.53 17.88 11.92
C TRP A 121 20.42 17.59 12.93
N ILE A 122 20.47 18.24 14.09
CA ILE A 122 19.48 18.05 15.16
C ILE A 122 18.61 19.30 15.24
N ALA A 123 17.28 19.13 15.28
CA ALA A 123 16.36 20.25 15.43
C ALA A 123 16.62 20.99 16.75
N ASP A 124 16.58 22.33 16.71
CA ASP A 124 16.85 23.13 17.90
C ASP A 124 15.69 23.09 18.92
N ASP A 125 14.48 22.77 18.47
CA ASP A 125 13.28 22.62 19.31
C ASP A 125 12.68 21.23 19.17
N LEU A 126 13.00 20.36 20.13
CA LEU A 126 12.44 19.00 20.21
C LEU A 126 11.22 18.94 21.15
N SER A 127 10.72 20.07 21.66
CA SER A 127 9.71 20.06 22.72
C SER A 127 8.31 19.66 22.25
N TYR A 128 7.54 19.07 23.17
CA TYR A 128 6.11 18.84 23.00
C TYR A 128 5.31 20.11 23.30
N ASN A 129 4.07 20.17 22.81
CA ASN A 129 3.13 21.24 23.12
C ASN A 129 2.45 21.07 24.51
N ASP A 130 2.89 20.08 25.29
CA ASP A 130 2.37 19.70 26.60
C ASP A 130 3.50 19.52 27.66
N ASP A 131 3.20 18.84 28.77
CA ASP A 131 4.11 18.68 29.92
C ASP A 131 5.11 17.52 29.78
N ARG A 132 5.18 16.82 28.63
CA ARG A 132 6.15 15.73 28.39
C ARG A 132 7.59 16.25 28.39
N GLU A 133 8.52 15.38 28.78
CA GLU A 133 9.94 15.72 28.76
C GLU A 133 10.45 15.86 27.33
N THR A 134 11.27 16.90 27.08
CA THR A 134 11.90 17.12 25.79
C THR A 134 12.94 16.02 25.53
N PRO A 135 12.95 15.40 24.33
CA PRO A 135 13.98 14.45 23.95
C PRO A 135 15.39 15.05 24.08
N VAL A 136 16.33 14.24 24.55
CA VAL A 136 17.72 14.66 24.81
C VAL A 136 18.68 13.82 23.99
N ILE A 137 19.43 14.50 23.13
CA ILE A 137 20.49 13.93 22.30
C ILE A 137 21.82 14.56 22.71
N ASN A 138 22.90 13.78 22.70
CA ASN A 138 24.25 14.23 23.04
C ASN A 138 25.28 13.89 21.96
N GLN A 139 26.48 14.46 22.10
CA GLN A 139 27.56 14.32 21.11
C GLN A 139 27.93 12.86 20.84
N GLN A 140 28.01 12.02 21.87
CA GLN A 140 28.44 10.64 21.71
C GLN A 140 27.45 9.86 20.84
N GLN A 141 26.16 10.14 20.98
CA GLN A 141 25.11 9.49 20.18
C GLN A 141 25.17 9.89 18.71
N VAL A 142 25.28 11.20 18.41
CA VAL A 142 25.38 11.65 17.01
C VAL A 142 26.70 11.26 16.35
N ASP A 143 27.80 11.18 17.11
CA ASP A 143 29.06 10.67 16.57
C ASP A 143 28.99 9.17 16.29
N HIS A 144 28.32 8.40 17.16
CA HIS A 144 28.05 6.98 16.91
C HIS A 144 27.18 6.77 15.68
N ALA A 145 26.11 7.53 15.52
CA ALA A 145 25.26 7.47 14.33
C ALA A 145 26.02 7.81 13.04
N ARG A 146 26.86 8.84 13.07
CA ARG A 146 27.75 9.18 11.96
C ARG A 146 28.66 8.01 11.59
N ASP A 147 29.35 7.47 12.59
CA ASP A 147 30.34 6.41 12.36
C ASP A 147 29.65 5.14 11.80
N VAL A 148 28.48 4.77 12.32
CA VAL A 148 27.70 3.65 11.78
C VAL A 148 27.22 3.92 10.35
N PHE A 149 26.78 5.13 10.04
CA PHE A 149 26.35 5.45 8.68
C PHE A 149 27.51 5.37 7.69
N ASP A 150 28.65 6.02 8.00
CA ASP A 150 29.84 6.02 7.13
C ASP A 150 30.45 4.61 6.97
N GLU A 151 30.47 3.80 8.05
CA GLU A 151 31.17 2.51 8.07
C GLU A 151 30.29 1.30 7.68
N THR A 152 28.97 1.40 7.88
CA THR A 152 28.02 0.30 7.68
C THR A 152 26.95 0.65 6.66
N VAL A 153 26.07 1.61 6.94
CA VAL A 153 24.84 1.86 6.15
C VAL A 153 25.20 2.29 4.73
N TYR A 154 25.93 3.39 4.59
CA TYR A 154 26.28 3.96 3.30
C TYR A 154 26.99 2.96 2.37
N PRO A 155 28.10 2.29 2.76
CA PRO A 155 28.77 1.37 1.86
C PRO A 155 27.96 0.10 1.58
N THR A 156 27.10 -0.35 2.51
CA THR A 156 26.29 -1.56 2.31
C THR A 156 25.18 -1.28 1.30
N ASP A 157 24.34 -0.30 1.57
CA ASP A 157 23.18 0.01 0.73
C ASP A 157 23.61 0.48 -0.65
N THR A 158 24.62 1.35 -0.73
CA THR A 158 25.08 1.82 -2.05
C THR A 158 25.71 0.72 -2.91
N SER A 159 26.34 -0.27 -2.27
CA SER A 159 26.91 -1.42 -2.98
C SER A 159 25.83 -2.39 -3.45
N PHE A 160 24.74 -2.50 -2.71
CA PHE A 160 23.67 -3.46 -2.94
C PHE A 160 22.60 -2.89 -3.87
N PHE A 161 21.91 -1.83 -3.45
CA PHE A 161 20.73 -1.28 -4.14
C PHE A 161 21.11 -0.35 -5.30
N GLY A 162 22.21 0.40 -5.22
CA GLY A 162 22.58 1.35 -6.27
C GLY A 162 23.19 2.62 -5.69
N MET A 163 23.49 3.60 -6.54
CA MET A 163 23.92 4.91 -6.05
C MET A 163 22.74 5.86 -6.12
N HIS A 164 22.59 6.67 -5.07
CA HIS A 164 21.75 7.87 -5.12
C HIS A 164 22.31 8.90 -6.11
N ASP A 165 21.47 9.80 -6.57
CA ASP A 165 21.82 10.92 -7.44
C ASP A 165 22.60 12.00 -6.69
N THR A 166 23.28 12.85 -7.45
CA THR A 166 24.11 13.92 -6.91
C THR A 166 23.26 15.15 -6.59
N HIS A 167 23.19 15.49 -5.30
CA HIS A 167 22.41 16.62 -4.80
C HIS A 167 23.26 17.52 -3.90
N THR A 168 23.73 18.64 -4.47
CA THR A 168 24.80 19.47 -3.87
C THR A 168 24.33 20.75 -3.21
N GLY A 169 23.04 21.07 -3.31
CA GLY A 169 22.39 22.28 -2.86
C GLY A 169 22.58 23.47 -3.81
N ASN A 170 23.17 23.26 -4.99
CA ASN A 170 23.42 24.33 -5.96
C ASN A 170 22.15 24.72 -6.72
N ASP A 171 21.27 23.74 -6.95
CA ASP A 171 20.02 23.91 -7.70
C ASP A 171 18.80 24.03 -6.76
N ALA A 172 19.04 24.19 -5.45
CA ALA A 172 18.01 24.37 -4.44
C ALA A 172 17.04 25.52 -4.77
N THR A 173 15.74 25.22 -4.75
CA THR A 173 14.71 26.21 -5.09
C THR A 173 14.20 26.97 -3.87
N LEU A 174 14.16 26.33 -2.70
CA LEU A 174 13.65 26.89 -1.45
C LEU A 174 14.33 28.20 -1.05
N PRO A 175 15.67 28.37 -1.14
CA PRO A 175 16.30 29.60 -0.70
C PRO A 175 15.78 30.85 -1.41
N GLY A 176 15.59 30.77 -2.73
CA GLY A 176 15.03 31.87 -3.52
C GLY A 176 13.58 32.19 -3.16
N GLN A 177 12.79 31.17 -2.82
CA GLN A 177 11.40 31.33 -2.41
C GLN A 177 11.28 32.03 -1.05
N VAL A 178 12.18 31.70 -0.11
CA VAL A 178 12.13 32.22 1.26
C VAL A 178 13.09 33.37 1.57
N GLY A 179 13.79 33.87 0.56
CA GLY A 179 14.67 35.03 0.67
C GLY A 179 16.02 34.73 1.34
N LEU A 180 16.47 33.47 1.30
CA LEU A 180 17.80 33.02 1.71
C LEU A 180 18.81 33.15 0.55
N PRO A 181 20.13 33.16 0.82
CA PRO A 181 21.16 33.08 -0.22
C PRO A 181 21.00 31.82 -1.09
N GLN A 182 21.27 31.90 -2.39
CA GLN A 182 21.08 30.74 -3.28
C GLN A 182 21.98 29.55 -2.91
N ASP A 183 23.17 29.81 -2.38
CA ASP A 183 24.15 28.82 -1.93
C ASP A 183 23.87 28.30 -0.50
N TYR A 184 22.66 28.51 0.04
CA TYR A 184 22.36 28.25 1.45
C TYR A 184 22.54 26.78 1.86
N TYR A 185 22.19 25.82 0.99
CA TYR A 185 22.32 24.39 1.27
C TYR A 185 23.61 23.76 0.75
N VAL A 186 24.46 24.53 0.08
CA VAL A 186 25.77 24.05 -0.40
C VAL A 186 26.68 23.76 0.81
N ALA A 187 27.29 22.58 0.83
CA ALA A 187 28.27 22.21 1.85
C ALA A 187 29.52 23.11 1.77
N GLU A 188 30.07 23.53 2.92
CA GLU A 188 31.21 24.46 2.94
C GLU A 188 32.47 23.89 2.26
N ASP A 189 32.67 22.57 2.33
CA ASP A 189 33.76 21.86 1.68
C ASP A 189 33.40 21.34 0.28
N GLY A 190 32.15 21.54 -0.14
CA GLY A 190 31.62 21.11 -1.43
C GLY A 190 31.48 19.60 -1.59
N ALA A 191 31.52 18.83 -0.49
CA ALA A 191 31.25 17.40 -0.58
C ALA A 191 29.74 17.15 -0.72
N ASP A 192 29.40 16.16 -1.53
CA ASP A 192 28.05 15.63 -1.63
C ASP A 192 27.87 14.58 -0.53
N ARG A 193 27.04 14.92 0.46
CA ARG A 193 26.77 14.10 1.64
C ARG A 193 25.26 13.98 1.81
N VAL A 194 24.84 12.79 2.25
CA VAL A 194 23.51 12.54 2.78
C VAL A 194 23.33 13.37 4.04
N ILE A 195 22.19 14.01 4.21
CA ILE A 195 21.81 14.73 5.41
C ILE A 195 20.85 13.85 6.18
N LEU A 196 21.19 13.63 7.45
CA LEU A 196 20.29 13.04 8.41
C LEU A 196 19.68 14.16 9.27
N LEU A 197 18.38 14.43 9.09
CA LEU A 197 17.61 15.37 9.92
C LEU A 197 16.96 14.62 11.08
N VAL A 198 17.30 15.00 12.30
CA VAL A 198 16.72 14.41 13.50
C VAL A 198 15.75 15.38 14.15
N ASP A 199 14.48 14.98 14.27
CA ASP A 199 13.41 15.81 14.82
C ASP A 199 12.43 15.05 15.73
N ASN A 200 11.77 15.76 16.63
CA ASN A 200 10.55 15.30 17.27
C ASN A 200 9.37 15.64 16.34
N PHE A 201 8.98 14.68 15.50
CA PHE A 201 7.92 14.87 14.52
C PHE A 201 6.60 15.25 15.19
N ARG A 202 5.79 16.05 14.49
CA ARG A 202 4.43 16.36 14.94
C ARG A 202 3.44 15.37 14.32
N ASP A 203 3.57 14.12 14.73
CA ASP A 203 2.69 13.01 14.37
C ASP A 203 1.44 12.96 15.27
N THR A 204 0.58 11.98 15.04
CA THR A 204 -0.62 11.77 15.85
C THR A 204 -0.28 11.60 17.35
N ASN A 205 0.80 10.89 17.72
CA ASN A 205 1.25 10.77 19.12
C ASN A 205 1.73 12.11 19.73
N TYR A 206 2.31 13.00 18.92
CA TYR A 206 2.69 14.33 19.33
C TYR A 206 1.45 15.14 19.77
N TYR A 207 0.33 15.00 19.09
CA TYR A 207 -0.91 15.71 19.45
C TYR A 207 -1.75 14.98 20.49
N ASP A 208 -1.71 13.65 20.49
CA ASP A 208 -2.40 12.79 21.41
C ASP A 208 -1.48 11.70 21.96
N GLN A 209 -0.96 11.91 23.18
CA GLN A 209 -0.05 10.96 23.82
C GLN A 209 -0.67 9.56 24.08
N THR A 210 -1.99 9.39 23.93
CA THR A 210 -2.63 8.06 24.06
C THR A 210 -2.58 7.26 22.76
N TYR A 211 -2.33 7.91 21.62
CA TYR A 211 -2.13 7.19 20.37
C TYR A 211 -0.81 6.40 20.42
N PRO A 212 -0.79 5.10 20.11
CA PRO A 212 0.36 4.25 20.42
C PRO A 212 1.53 4.41 19.45
N LEU A 213 1.28 4.77 18.19
CA LEU A 213 2.30 4.79 17.13
C LEU A 213 2.96 6.16 16.97
N ILE A 214 4.25 6.15 16.66
CA ILE A 214 5.06 7.31 16.30
C ILE A 214 5.71 7.10 14.93
N ILE A 215 5.96 8.20 14.22
CA ILE A 215 6.78 8.15 13.01
C ILE A 215 8.23 7.85 13.42
N GLY A 216 8.79 6.76 12.90
CA GLY A 216 10.18 6.36 13.18
C GLY A 216 11.20 7.15 12.34
N GLY A 217 10.94 7.22 11.04
CA GLY A 217 11.70 7.94 10.04
C GLY A 217 10.85 8.15 8.79
N PHE A 218 11.39 8.86 7.82
CA PHE A 218 10.88 8.86 6.44
C PHE A 218 11.90 9.50 5.47
N TYR A 219 11.91 8.99 4.25
CA TYR A 219 12.37 9.66 3.04
C TYR A 219 11.19 10.35 2.33
N SER A 220 11.49 11.44 1.61
CA SER A 220 10.52 12.23 0.87
C SER A 220 11.22 13.03 -0.23
N SER A 221 10.83 12.81 -1.48
CA SER A 221 11.40 13.47 -2.67
C SER A 221 11.23 15.00 -2.64
N THR A 222 10.21 15.48 -1.89
CA THR A 222 10.02 16.92 -1.60
C THR A 222 11.31 17.57 -1.08
N TYR A 223 12.11 16.86 -0.31
CA TYR A 223 13.33 17.43 0.24
C TYR A 223 14.37 17.71 -0.85
N GLU A 224 14.51 16.83 -1.83
CA GLU A 224 15.39 16.99 -2.98
C GLU A 224 14.89 18.11 -3.91
N ASP A 225 13.59 18.16 -4.18
CA ASP A 225 12.97 19.20 -5.01
C ASP A 225 13.21 20.63 -4.47
N TYR A 226 13.15 20.80 -3.15
CA TYR A 226 13.26 22.11 -2.52
C TYR A 226 14.70 22.46 -2.13
N MET A 227 15.49 21.50 -1.66
CA MET A 227 16.79 21.75 -1.06
C MET A 227 17.96 21.27 -1.91
N ASP A 228 17.71 20.49 -2.97
CA ASP A 228 18.74 19.85 -3.81
C ASP A 228 19.78 19.14 -2.93
N ARG A 229 19.33 18.37 -1.94
CA ARG A 229 20.18 17.58 -1.03
C ARG A 229 19.53 16.22 -0.80
N ASN A 230 20.35 15.17 -0.77
CA ASN A 230 19.97 13.83 -0.32
C ASN A 230 19.61 13.91 1.18
N ILE A 231 18.34 13.82 1.55
CA ILE A 231 17.88 14.00 2.94
C ILE A 231 17.01 12.82 3.39
N ILE A 232 17.34 12.25 4.54
CA ILE A 232 16.50 11.31 5.30
C ILE A 232 16.17 11.89 6.68
N ASN A 233 14.99 11.59 7.20
CA ASN A 233 14.49 12.11 8.47
C ASN A 233 14.38 10.99 9.52
N LEU A 234 14.75 11.27 10.76
CA LEU A 234 14.62 10.34 11.90
C LEU A 234 13.98 10.99 13.13
N CYS A 235 13.27 10.18 13.89
CA CYS A 235 12.67 10.56 15.16
C CYS A 235 13.72 10.82 16.24
N ALA A 236 13.49 11.82 17.08
CA ALA A 236 14.36 12.19 18.19
C ALA A 236 14.00 11.51 19.52
N LYS A 237 12.85 10.81 19.60
CA LYS A 237 12.31 10.27 20.86
C LYS A 237 13.25 9.21 21.45
N ASP A 238 13.47 9.25 22.76
CA ASP A 238 14.22 8.24 23.54
C ASP A 238 15.57 7.76 22.92
N TRP A 239 16.34 8.65 22.30
CA TRP A 239 17.61 8.32 21.63
C TRP A 239 18.65 7.59 22.50
N ASP A 240 18.59 7.70 23.82
CA ASP A 240 19.47 6.96 24.73
C ASP A 240 19.14 5.46 24.83
N ARG A 241 17.90 5.09 24.52
CA ARG A 241 17.41 3.71 24.50
C ARG A 241 17.28 3.15 23.09
N ARG A 242 16.88 3.98 22.14
CA ARG A 242 16.42 3.56 20.81
C ARG A 242 17.47 3.65 19.69
N LEU A 243 18.62 4.28 19.93
CA LEU A 243 19.60 4.53 18.86
C LEU A 243 20.03 3.25 18.13
N ASP A 244 20.49 2.23 18.86
CA ASP A 244 20.98 0.99 18.24
C ASP A 244 19.88 0.04 17.79
N GLU A 245 18.72 0.06 18.47
CA GLU A 245 17.64 -0.90 18.25
C GLU A 245 16.62 -0.43 17.20
N ASP A 246 16.38 0.89 17.10
CA ASP A 246 15.37 1.47 16.22
C ASP A 246 15.99 2.42 15.20
N TRP A 247 16.75 3.44 15.63
CA TRP A 247 17.11 4.55 14.74
C TRP A 247 18.19 4.23 13.71
N LEU A 248 19.20 3.43 14.06
CA LEU A 248 20.21 3.00 13.09
C LEU A 248 19.62 2.07 12.01
N PRO A 249 18.80 1.07 12.36
CA PRO A 249 18.02 0.30 11.38
C PRO A 249 17.14 1.17 10.49
N THR A 250 16.32 2.05 11.07
CA THR A 250 15.49 2.98 10.28
C THR A 250 16.34 3.87 9.36
N THR A 251 17.58 4.21 9.75
CA THR A 251 18.47 4.96 8.86
C THR A 251 18.80 4.20 7.57
N ALA A 252 18.99 2.87 7.65
CA ALA A 252 19.20 2.04 6.46
C ALA A 252 17.93 1.91 5.63
N HIS A 253 16.78 1.73 6.29
CA HIS A 253 15.46 1.72 5.66
C HIS A 253 15.22 2.99 4.83
N GLU A 254 15.36 4.17 5.43
CA GLU A 254 15.12 5.43 4.72
C GLU A 254 16.17 5.74 3.66
N PHE A 255 17.42 5.31 3.86
CA PHE A 255 18.45 5.50 2.85
C PHE A 255 18.26 4.57 1.65
N GLN A 256 17.74 3.37 1.87
CA GLN A 256 17.31 2.50 0.80
C GLN A 256 16.17 3.15 0.00
N HIS A 257 15.15 3.74 0.65
CA HIS A 257 14.08 4.47 -0.03
C HIS A 257 14.63 5.57 -0.95
N LEU A 258 15.57 6.37 -0.45
CA LEU A 258 16.22 7.44 -1.23
C LEU A 258 16.93 6.88 -2.46
N ILE A 259 17.78 5.86 -2.28
CA ILE A 259 18.46 5.20 -3.41
C ILE A 259 17.44 4.63 -4.40
N HIS A 260 16.37 4.02 -3.89
CA HIS A 260 15.37 3.37 -4.72
C HIS A 260 14.62 4.40 -5.57
N ASP A 261 14.20 5.52 -5.01
CA ASP A 261 13.49 6.57 -5.76
C ASP A 261 14.34 7.12 -6.94
N ASP A 262 15.63 7.34 -6.71
CA ASP A 262 16.58 7.78 -7.73
C ASP A 262 16.77 6.78 -8.88
N ASN A 263 16.70 5.49 -8.58
CA ASN A 263 16.94 4.42 -9.56
C ASN A 263 15.63 3.92 -10.21
N ASP A 264 14.54 3.90 -9.45
CA ASP A 264 13.19 3.46 -9.82
C ASP A 264 12.09 4.03 -8.88
N SER A 265 11.72 5.30 -9.08
CA SER A 265 10.59 5.97 -8.39
C SER A 265 9.19 5.35 -8.64
N SER A 266 9.06 4.37 -9.54
CA SER A 266 7.79 3.79 -9.96
C SER A 266 7.52 2.38 -9.45
N GLU A 267 8.45 1.81 -8.68
CA GLU A 267 8.29 0.47 -8.11
C GLU A 267 7.03 0.34 -7.22
N GLU A 268 6.41 -0.85 -7.24
CA GLU A 268 5.25 -1.16 -6.44
C GLU A 268 5.59 -1.14 -4.93
N THR A 269 4.67 -0.60 -4.12
CA THR A 269 4.85 -0.39 -2.68
C THR A 269 5.41 -1.61 -1.96
N TRP A 270 4.85 -2.79 -2.23
CA TRP A 270 5.24 -4.01 -1.51
C TRP A 270 6.69 -4.42 -1.77
N LEU A 271 7.18 -4.23 -2.99
CA LEU A 271 8.56 -4.57 -3.30
C LEU A 271 9.51 -3.50 -2.77
N ASN A 272 9.11 -2.23 -2.85
CA ASN A 272 9.86 -1.12 -2.30
C ASN A 272 10.07 -1.26 -0.78
N GLU A 273 8.97 -1.34 -0.01
CA GLU A 273 9.03 -1.46 1.45
C GLU A 273 9.65 -2.79 1.91
N GLY A 274 9.43 -3.87 1.17
CA GLY A 274 10.10 -5.16 1.42
C GLY A 274 11.63 -5.07 1.29
N MET A 275 12.13 -4.25 0.35
CA MET A 275 13.56 -3.97 0.21
C MET A 275 14.10 -3.02 1.28
N SER A 276 13.29 -2.07 1.75
CA SER A 276 13.66 -1.15 2.83
C SER A 276 13.82 -1.88 4.17
N ASP A 277 12.85 -2.72 4.54
CA ASP A 277 12.96 -3.60 5.72
C ASP A 277 14.13 -4.60 5.56
N PHE A 278 14.37 -5.05 4.32
CA PHE A 278 15.53 -5.91 4.03
C PHE A 278 16.87 -5.17 4.18
N ALA A 279 16.93 -3.86 3.95
CA ALA A 279 18.13 -3.06 4.17
C ALA A 279 18.54 -3.03 5.65
N GLU A 280 17.57 -3.03 6.58
CA GLU A 280 17.84 -3.17 8.01
C GLU A 280 18.57 -4.49 8.32
N TYR A 281 18.05 -5.60 7.78
CA TYR A 281 18.67 -6.91 7.91
C TYR A 281 20.04 -6.98 7.24
N LEU A 282 20.17 -6.41 6.04
CA LEU A 282 21.42 -6.40 5.28
C LEU A 282 22.54 -5.65 6.02
N CYS A 283 22.22 -4.50 6.61
CA CYS A 283 23.17 -3.66 7.32
C CYS A 283 23.52 -4.21 8.72
N PHE A 284 22.53 -4.72 9.46
CA PHE A 284 22.68 -4.99 10.89
C PHE A 284 22.49 -6.45 11.29
N GLY A 285 21.97 -7.30 10.39
CA GLY A 285 21.64 -8.69 10.69
C GLY A 285 20.52 -8.85 11.70
N ILE A 286 19.63 -7.86 11.78
CA ILE A 286 18.45 -7.86 12.64
C ILE A 286 17.18 -7.95 11.79
N HIS A 287 16.10 -8.48 12.36
CA HIS A 287 14.81 -8.56 11.68
C HIS A 287 13.85 -7.53 12.28
N PRO A 288 13.01 -6.85 11.47
CA PRO A 288 11.94 -5.96 11.93
C PRO A 288 10.87 -6.79 12.63
N THR A 289 11.13 -7.11 13.90
CA THR A 289 10.37 -8.14 14.64
C THR A 289 8.92 -7.70 14.89
N SER A 290 8.67 -6.39 14.99
CA SER A 290 7.33 -5.79 15.03
C SER A 290 6.51 -6.17 13.79
N HIS A 291 7.07 -5.95 12.60
CA HIS A 291 6.42 -6.23 11.31
C HIS A 291 6.21 -7.73 11.13
N VAL A 292 7.24 -8.53 11.40
CA VAL A 292 7.16 -10.00 11.37
C VAL A 292 6.06 -10.52 12.30
N ASN A 293 6.00 -10.04 13.54
CA ASN A 293 4.95 -10.45 14.48
C ASN A 293 3.55 -10.05 14.02
N ALA A 294 3.39 -8.86 13.45
CA ALA A 294 2.11 -8.41 12.90
C ALA A 294 1.65 -9.34 11.78
N PHE A 295 2.48 -9.63 10.78
CA PHE A 295 2.12 -10.58 9.72
C PHE A 295 1.78 -11.99 10.26
N LEU A 296 2.53 -12.49 11.25
CA LEU A 296 2.23 -13.81 11.81
C LEU A 296 0.87 -13.88 12.54
N ASP A 297 0.35 -12.75 13.01
CA ASP A 297 -0.97 -12.65 13.64
C ASP A 297 -2.08 -12.31 12.63
N TYR A 298 -1.77 -11.51 11.60
CA TYR A 298 -2.67 -11.10 10.51
C TYR A 298 -2.14 -11.59 9.15
N PRO A 299 -2.02 -12.91 8.93
CA PRO A 299 -1.36 -13.46 7.74
C PRO A 299 -2.24 -13.42 6.47
N GLU A 300 -3.51 -13.02 6.61
CA GLU A 300 -4.48 -12.91 5.53
C GLU A 300 -4.23 -11.73 4.58
N ASN A 301 -3.49 -10.72 5.03
CA ASN A 301 -3.29 -9.46 4.30
C ASN A 301 -2.80 -9.67 2.85
N SER A 302 -3.20 -8.74 1.99
CA SER A 302 -2.70 -8.67 0.63
C SER A 302 -1.21 -8.33 0.59
N LEU A 303 -0.46 -9.03 -0.26
CA LEU A 303 0.89 -8.57 -0.61
C LEU A 303 0.83 -7.26 -1.44
N VAL A 304 -0.17 -7.09 -2.30
CA VAL A 304 -0.20 -6.04 -3.36
C VAL A 304 -1.20 -4.91 -3.11
N GLU A 305 -2.02 -5.02 -2.07
CA GLU A 305 -3.03 -4.05 -1.67
C GLU A 305 -2.83 -3.66 -0.21
N TRP A 306 -2.02 -2.61 -0.02
CA TRP A 306 -1.64 -2.10 1.30
C TRP A 306 -2.75 -1.29 1.93
N ASP A 307 -2.75 -1.24 3.26
CA ASP A 307 -3.68 -0.45 4.08
C ASP A 307 -5.16 -0.84 3.93
N GLU A 308 -5.48 -2.03 3.38
CA GLU A 308 -6.86 -2.55 3.29
C GLU A 308 -7.55 -2.62 4.67
N HIS A 309 -6.76 -2.67 5.73
CA HIS A 309 -7.19 -2.78 7.12
C HIS A 309 -6.55 -1.71 8.04
N VAL A 310 -6.24 -0.53 7.50
CA VAL A 310 -5.68 0.59 8.29
C VAL A 310 -6.60 1.07 9.41
N ASP A 311 -7.92 0.97 9.21
CA ASP A 311 -8.95 1.35 10.18
C ASP A 311 -9.49 0.15 10.98
N ALA A 312 -8.79 -0.99 10.98
CA ALA A 312 -9.24 -2.18 11.68
C ALA A 312 -9.40 -1.92 13.19
N PRO A 313 -10.43 -2.49 13.85
CA PRO A 313 -10.64 -2.32 15.29
C PRO A 313 -9.48 -2.81 16.17
N THR A 314 -8.62 -3.67 15.61
CA THR A 314 -7.42 -4.24 16.22
C THR A 314 -6.20 -3.31 16.15
N GLY A 315 -6.34 -2.13 15.54
CA GLY A 315 -5.25 -1.23 15.17
C GLY A 315 -4.89 -1.36 13.69
N PRO A 316 -4.08 -0.44 13.14
CA PRO A 316 -3.72 -0.47 11.73
C PRO A 316 -2.89 -1.71 11.42
N GLU A 317 -3.39 -2.54 10.52
CA GLU A 317 -2.68 -3.75 10.08
C GLU A 317 -1.60 -3.46 9.03
N THR A 318 -1.29 -2.19 8.76
CA THR A 318 -0.17 -1.77 7.90
C THR A 318 1.15 -2.46 8.27
N LEU A 319 1.41 -2.71 9.56
CA LEU A 319 2.61 -3.44 10.00
C LEU A 319 2.64 -4.90 9.52
N ALA A 320 1.49 -5.52 9.27
CA ALA A 320 1.40 -6.84 8.68
C ALA A 320 1.74 -6.80 7.18
N ASP A 321 1.35 -5.75 6.46
CA ASP A 321 1.77 -5.51 5.07
C ASP A 321 3.29 -5.44 4.96
N TYR A 322 3.94 -4.64 5.83
CA TYR A 322 5.41 -4.60 5.96
C TYR A 322 5.98 -5.99 6.26
N GLY A 323 5.41 -6.70 7.23
CA GLY A 323 5.91 -8.02 7.64
C GLY A 323 5.87 -9.05 6.52
N GLN A 324 4.79 -9.05 5.73
CA GLN A 324 4.63 -9.94 4.58
C GLN A 324 5.62 -9.60 3.47
N ALA A 325 5.73 -8.32 3.11
CA ALA A 325 6.67 -7.83 2.10
C ALA A 325 8.12 -8.15 2.47
N TYR A 326 8.51 -7.86 3.72
CA TYR A 326 9.83 -8.19 4.25
C TYR A 326 10.12 -9.69 4.20
N LEU A 327 9.21 -10.53 4.70
CA LEU A 327 9.42 -11.96 4.73
C LEU A 327 9.45 -12.54 3.31
N PHE A 328 8.67 -12.01 2.38
CA PHE A 328 8.72 -12.43 0.99
C PHE A 328 10.08 -12.07 0.36
N GLN A 329 10.58 -10.86 0.61
CA GLN A 329 11.91 -10.42 0.18
C GLN A 329 13.03 -11.26 0.83
N LEU A 330 12.95 -11.53 2.13
CA LEU A 330 13.90 -12.38 2.85
C LEU A 330 13.89 -13.82 2.32
N TYR A 331 12.71 -14.35 2.00
CA TYR A 331 12.56 -15.68 1.41
C TYR A 331 13.23 -15.76 0.02
N MET A 332 13.05 -14.74 -0.83
CA MET A 332 13.75 -14.66 -2.12
C MET A 332 15.27 -14.60 -1.91
N TYR A 333 15.75 -13.82 -0.94
CA TYR A 333 17.17 -13.73 -0.62
C TYR A 333 17.73 -15.07 -0.12
N ASP A 334 17.03 -15.78 0.77
CA ASP A 334 17.45 -17.09 1.28
C ASP A 334 17.53 -18.15 0.18
N LYS A 335 16.60 -18.13 -0.79
CA LYS A 335 16.52 -19.16 -1.85
C LYS A 335 17.38 -18.87 -3.06
N TYR A 336 17.54 -17.61 -3.44
CA TYR A 336 18.22 -17.22 -4.68
C TYR A 336 19.50 -16.40 -4.44
N GLY A 337 19.67 -15.85 -3.25
CA GLY A 337 20.90 -15.21 -2.79
C GLY A 337 21.04 -13.73 -3.17
N HIS A 338 22.20 -13.21 -2.81
CA HIS A 338 22.61 -11.82 -2.99
C HIS A 338 22.45 -11.33 -4.44
N ASP A 339 22.99 -12.05 -5.42
CA ASP A 339 22.99 -11.59 -6.81
C ASP A 339 21.58 -11.49 -7.39
N PHE A 340 20.67 -12.39 -7.00
CA PHE A 340 19.25 -12.34 -7.41
C PHE A 340 18.57 -11.09 -6.86
N THR A 341 18.70 -10.86 -5.55
CA THR A 341 18.03 -9.75 -4.88
C THR A 341 18.57 -8.41 -5.36
N GLN A 342 19.88 -8.32 -5.60
CA GLN A 342 20.50 -7.14 -6.20
C GLN A 342 20.04 -6.88 -7.64
N ALA A 343 19.78 -7.93 -8.42
CA ALA A 343 19.25 -7.78 -9.78
C ALA A 343 17.80 -7.28 -9.75
N LEU A 344 16.99 -7.82 -8.84
CA LEU A 344 15.60 -7.39 -8.62
C LEU A 344 15.50 -5.91 -8.23
N ALA A 345 16.33 -5.45 -7.30
CA ALA A 345 16.39 -4.04 -6.89
C ALA A 345 16.80 -3.05 -8.01
N LYS A 346 17.15 -3.54 -9.20
CA LYS A 346 17.66 -2.75 -10.32
C LYS A 346 16.95 -3.08 -11.63
N ASP A 347 15.89 -3.89 -11.56
CA ASP A 347 15.08 -4.17 -12.75
C ASP A 347 14.32 -2.89 -13.16
N ALA A 348 13.94 -2.80 -14.43
CA ALA A 348 13.23 -1.62 -14.95
C ALA A 348 11.72 -1.88 -15.13
N ASN A 349 11.27 -3.10 -14.91
CA ASN A 349 9.85 -3.41 -14.72
C ASN A 349 9.55 -3.36 -13.22
N HIS A 350 8.27 -3.51 -12.86
CA HIS A 350 7.81 -3.32 -11.49
C HIS A 350 7.03 -4.53 -10.99
N GLY A 351 6.99 -4.71 -9.68
CA GLY A 351 6.17 -5.66 -8.96
C GLY A 351 6.31 -7.10 -9.46
N ILE A 352 5.18 -7.71 -9.82
CA ILE A 352 5.14 -9.11 -10.25
C ILE A 352 5.91 -9.32 -11.57
N GLU A 353 5.93 -8.33 -12.46
CA GLU A 353 6.65 -8.43 -13.72
C GLU A 353 8.17 -8.48 -13.49
N SER A 354 8.72 -7.62 -12.63
CA SER A 354 10.15 -7.62 -12.30
C SER A 354 10.58 -8.93 -11.64
N VAL A 355 9.79 -9.46 -10.71
CA VAL A 355 10.11 -10.76 -10.09
C VAL A 355 10.13 -11.90 -11.11
N ASN A 356 9.16 -11.95 -12.03
CA ASN A 356 9.15 -12.96 -13.08
C ASN A 356 10.37 -12.85 -14.01
N ASP A 357 10.72 -11.62 -14.41
CA ASP A 357 11.88 -11.36 -15.26
C ASP A 357 13.19 -11.83 -14.59
N ILE A 358 13.36 -11.56 -13.30
CA ILE A 358 14.56 -11.99 -12.55
C ILE A 358 14.54 -13.50 -12.27
N LEU A 359 13.40 -14.12 -11.99
CA LEU A 359 13.27 -15.58 -11.90
C LEU A 359 13.72 -16.26 -13.19
N ASP A 360 13.34 -15.70 -14.34
CA ASP A 360 13.75 -16.19 -15.66
C ASP A 360 15.24 -15.95 -15.94
N GLU A 361 15.77 -14.76 -15.61
CA GLU A 361 17.20 -14.44 -15.74
C GLU A 361 18.07 -15.45 -14.97
N PHE A 362 17.66 -15.76 -13.74
CA PHE A 362 18.36 -16.70 -12.86
C PHE A 362 18.03 -18.17 -13.15
N ASN A 363 17.18 -18.45 -14.15
CA ASN A 363 16.74 -19.79 -14.54
C ASN A 363 16.14 -20.58 -13.36
N ALA A 364 15.37 -19.90 -12.51
CA ALA A 364 14.71 -20.50 -11.34
C ALA A 364 13.72 -21.60 -11.76
N GLY A 365 13.15 -21.51 -12.97
CA GLY A 365 12.24 -22.50 -13.54
C GLY A 365 10.86 -22.51 -12.86
N ILE A 366 10.50 -21.38 -12.26
CA ILE A 366 9.21 -21.09 -11.65
C ILE A 366 8.82 -19.65 -12.00
N ASP A 367 7.54 -19.35 -11.88
CA ASP A 367 6.97 -18.01 -11.96
C ASP A 367 6.64 -17.49 -10.55
N PHE A 368 6.12 -16.27 -10.49
CA PHE A 368 5.66 -15.60 -9.28
C PHE A 368 4.59 -16.41 -8.54
N GLU A 369 3.65 -17.03 -9.27
CA GLU A 369 2.59 -17.86 -8.68
C GLU A 369 3.18 -19.01 -7.85
N GLU A 370 4.11 -19.78 -8.43
CA GLU A 370 4.78 -20.87 -7.74
C GLU A 370 5.74 -20.36 -6.64
N LEU A 371 6.34 -19.17 -6.80
CA LEU A 371 7.15 -18.54 -5.76
C LEU A 371 6.30 -18.17 -4.53
N PHE A 372 5.18 -17.48 -4.75
CA PHE A 372 4.24 -17.08 -3.72
C PHE A 372 3.64 -18.29 -3.00
N ARG A 373 3.25 -19.34 -3.74
CA ARG A 373 2.81 -20.61 -3.14
C ARG A 373 3.86 -21.21 -2.20
N ARG A 374 5.15 -21.17 -2.58
CA ARG A 374 6.21 -21.69 -1.71
C ARG A 374 6.41 -20.83 -0.48
N PHE A 375 6.37 -19.52 -0.64
CA PHE A 375 6.44 -18.56 0.46
C PHE A 375 5.29 -18.75 1.45
N SER A 376 4.04 -18.81 0.99
CA SER A 376 2.87 -18.96 1.88
C SER A 376 2.94 -20.25 2.69
N ILE A 377 3.46 -21.33 2.11
CA ILE A 377 3.73 -22.59 2.83
C ILE A 377 4.93 -22.44 3.76
N ALA A 378 6.01 -21.79 3.35
CA ALA A 378 7.20 -21.56 4.18
C ALA A 378 6.83 -20.80 5.46
N ALA A 379 6.03 -19.73 5.35
CA ALA A 379 5.51 -18.98 6.50
C ALA A 379 4.69 -19.86 7.46
N ALA A 380 4.08 -20.92 6.93
CA ALA A 380 3.21 -21.82 7.68
C ALA A 380 3.92 -22.98 8.41
N ILE A 381 5.13 -23.37 7.99
CA ILE A 381 5.78 -24.58 8.53
C ILE A 381 7.28 -24.46 8.80
N ASP A 382 7.93 -23.50 8.16
CA ASP A 382 9.37 -23.21 8.21
C ASP A 382 10.26 -24.43 8.46
N THR A 383 10.52 -25.22 7.40
CA THR A 383 11.21 -26.49 7.56
C THR A 383 12.07 -26.93 6.37
N ASP A 384 13.27 -27.41 6.69
CA ASP A 384 14.23 -27.97 5.73
C ASP A 384 13.95 -29.43 5.34
N ILE A 385 13.03 -30.12 6.05
CA ILE A 385 12.87 -31.58 5.93
C ILE A 385 12.00 -32.03 4.75
N VAL A 386 11.29 -31.10 4.09
CA VAL A 386 10.38 -31.38 2.98
C VAL A 386 10.85 -30.71 1.71
N GLU A 387 10.68 -31.40 0.57
CA GLU A 387 10.97 -30.89 -0.78
C GLU A 387 12.35 -30.23 -0.94
N ASN A 388 13.36 -30.77 -0.25
CA ASN A 388 14.73 -30.26 -0.21
C ASN A 388 14.86 -28.84 0.39
N GLY A 389 14.01 -28.50 1.35
CA GLY A 389 14.09 -27.26 2.13
C GLY A 389 13.63 -26.02 1.39
N ILE A 390 12.79 -26.18 0.36
CA ILE A 390 12.17 -25.03 -0.29
C ILE A 390 11.19 -24.29 0.64
N TYR A 391 10.64 -24.95 1.66
CA TYR A 391 9.70 -24.34 2.63
C TYR A 391 10.38 -23.88 3.92
N ASN A 392 11.67 -23.55 3.86
CA ASN A 392 12.48 -23.11 5.00
C ASN A 392 12.85 -21.64 4.85
N PHE A 393 12.91 -20.88 5.93
CA PHE A 393 13.71 -19.66 6.03
C PHE A 393 15.08 -20.03 6.58
N ASP A 394 16.13 -19.63 5.88
CA ASP A 394 17.51 -19.91 6.29
C ASP A 394 17.99 -18.85 7.32
N SER A 395 17.41 -17.65 7.25
CA SER A 395 17.81 -16.48 8.02
C SER A 395 16.96 -16.22 9.27
N ILE A 396 15.74 -16.74 9.36
CA ILE A 396 14.81 -16.56 10.49
C ILE A 396 14.08 -17.89 10.78
N ASP A 397 13.53 -18.06 11.99
CA ASP A 397 12.67 -19.20 12.37
C ASP A 397 11.28 -18.64 12.71
N ILE A 398 10.31 -18.86 11.84
CA ILE A 398 8.93 -18.33 11.95
C ILE A 398 7.88 -19.42 11.78
N ASN A 399 6.66 -19.16 12.26
CA ASN A 399 5.52 -20.02 11.96
C ASN A 399 4.22 -19.27 12.23
N VAL A 400 3.34 -19.21 11.22
CA VAL A 400 1.96 -18.76 11.40
C VAL A 400 1.21 -19.75 12.29
N ASP A 401 0.66 -19.26 13.40
CA ASP A 401 -0.24 -20.06 14.22
C ASP A 401 -1.64 -20.07 13.59
N PHE A 402 -1.96 -21.18 12.91
CA PHE A 402 -3.26 -21.37 12.27
C PHE A 402 -4.46 -21.25 13.24
N GLU A 403 -4.28 -21.48 14.55
CA GLU A 403 -5.37 -21.28 15.52
C GLU A 403 -5.60 -19.80 15.82
N SER A 404 -4.53 -18.97 15.89
CA SER A 404 -4.66 -17.53 16.11
C SER A 404 -5.06 -16.78 14.84
N ALA A 405 -4.57 -17.19 13.67
CA ALA A 405 -4.96 -16.61 12.38
C ALA A 405 -6.49 -16.64 12.19
N LEU A 406 -7.15 -17.72 12.64
CA LEU A 406 -8.62 -17.82 12.59
C LEU A 406 -9.36 -16.72 13.39
N ALA A 407 -8.70 -16.08 14.36
CA ALA A 407 -9.31 -15.01 15.15
C ALA A 407 -9.37 -13.67 14.41
N TYR A 408 -8.51 -13.49 13.40
CA TYR A 408 -8.36 -12.28 12.62
C TYR A 408 -8.87 -12.43 11.19
N ASP A 409 -9.05 -13.68 10.77
CA ASP A 409 -9.72 -14.13 9.55
C ASP A 409 -10.88 -13.24 9.11
N LYS A 410 -10.74 -12.68 7.91
CA LYS A 410 -11.71 -11.80 7.27
C LYS A 410 -12.48 -12.56 6.20
N ASP A 411 -13.60 -11.98 5.76
CA ASP A 411 -14.42 -12.61 4.72
C ASP A 411 -13.68 -12.54 3.38
N GLY A 412 -13.50 -13.70 2.74
CA GLY A 412 -12.80 -13.83 1.46
C GLY A 412 -11.28 -13.82 1.60
N VAL A 413 -10.57 -13.89 0.47
CA VAL A 413 -9.11 -13.85 0.42
C VAL A 413 -8.63 -12.74 -0.52
N PRO A 414 -7.74 -11.84 -0.08
CA PRO A 414 -7.33 -10.72 -0.90
C PRO A 414 -6.34 -11.12 -1.98
N ALA A 415 -6.19 -10.27 -3.00
CA ALA A 415 -5.23 -10.44 -4.09
C ALA A 415 -3.83 -10.70 -3.53
N TRP A 416 -3.23 -11.84 -3.85
CA TRP A 416 -1.93 -12.25 -3.31
C TRP A 416 -1.84 -12.20 -1.77
N GLY A 417 -2.95 -12.45 -1.08
CA GLY A 417 -3.01 -12.78 0.35
C GLY A 417 -3.36 -14.25 0.58
N ALA A 418 -3.26 -14.72 1.83
CA ALA A 418 -3.43 -16.14 2.15
C ALA A 418 -4.18 -16.39 3.47
N ASP A 419 -5.25 -17.18 3.40
CA ASP A 419 -5.99 -17.63 4.57
C ASP A 419 -5.43 -18.93 5.14
N TYR A 420 -5.12 -18.94 6.44
CA TYR A 420 -4.54 -20.08 7.15
C TYR A 420 -5.58 -20.76 8.05
N LYS A 421 -6.17 -21.89 7.59
CA LYS A 421 -7.24 -22.61 8.32
C LYS A 421 -6.78 -23.93 8.96
N VAL A 422 -7.14 -24.14 10.23
CA VAL A 422 -7.13 -25.49 10.84
C VAL A 422 -8.37 -26.27 10.41
N LEU A 423 -8.20 -27.50 9.90
CA LEU A 423 -9.32 -28.36 9.55
C LEU A 423 -9.76 -29.20 10.74
N ASP A 424 -11.06 -29.17 11.07
CA ASP A 424 -11.62 -30.03 12.13
C ASP A 424 -11.51 -31.51 11.75
N ASN A 425 -10.66 -32.22 12.51
CA ASN A 425 -10.41 -33.65 12.38
C ASN A 425 -11.04 -34.48 13.51
N SER A 426 -11.99 -33.91 14.26
CA SER A 426 -12.77 -34.62 15.28
C SER A 426 -13.47 -35.86 14.71
N GLU A 427 -13.77 -35.83 13.41
CA GLU A 427 -14.19 -36.95 12.60
C GLU A 427 -13.29 -37.14 11.37
N ARG A 428 -13.32 -38.33 10.79
CA ARG A 428 -12.53 -38.61 9.58
C ARG A 428 -13.05 -37.77 8.41
N ILE A 429 -12.27 -36.80 7.96
CA ILE A 429 -12.50 -36.05 6.73
C ILE A 429 -12.57 -37.04 5.55
N CYS A 430 -13.69 -37.03 4.85
CA CYS A 430 -13.93 -37.89 3.68
C CYS A 430 -13.86 -37.10 2.38
N ASN A 431 -14.24 -35.83 2.40
CA ASN A 431 -14.15 -34.89 1.30
C ASN A 431 -14.18 -33.46 1.83
N ILE A 432 -13.79 -32.50 1.00
CA ILE A 432 -14.01 -31.07 1.22
C ILE A 432 -14.75 -30.55 -0.01
N LYS A 433 -15.81 -29.77 0.18
CA LYS A 433 -16.38 -28.95 -0.90
C LYS A 433 -15.79 -27.56 -0.77
N PHE A 434 -15.45 -26.98 -1.91
CA PHE A 434 -14.98 -25.61 -2.04
C PHE A 434 -15.95 -24.92 -3.00
N ASP A 435 -16.43 -23.75 -2.63
CA ASP A 435 -17.31 -22.90 -3.43
C ASP A 435 -16.72 -21.49 -3.43
N GLY A 436 -16.43 -20.95 -4.59
CA GLY A 436 -15.81 -19.63 -4.74
C GLY A 436 -16.50 -18.88 -5.87
N VAL A 437 -16.22 -17.59 -5.98
CA VAL A 437 -16.76 -16.78 -7.08
C VAL A 437 -16.04 -17.13 -8.39
N GLU A 438 -16.77 -17.11 -9.51
CA GLU A 438 -16.19 -17.39 -10.83
C GLU A 438 -15.48 -16.16 -11.42
N PHE A 439 -15.98 -14.96 -11.10
CA PHE A 439 -15.49 -13.67 -11.54
C PHE A 439 -15.44 -12.71 -10.35
N MET A 440 -14.59 -11.67 -10.42
CA MET A 440 -14.65 -10.59 -9.45
C MET A 440 -16.06 -10.00 -9.42
N PRO A 441 -16.60 -9.68 -8.22
CA PRO A 441 -17.87 -8.97 -8.11
C PRO A 441 -17.84 -7.67 -8.91
N ASN A 442 -19.01 -7.25 -9.42
CA ASN A 442 -19.09 -5.97 -10.11
C ASN A 442 -18.76 -4.85 -9.10
N PRO A 443 -17.85 -3.91 -9.43
CA PRO A 443 -17.50 -2.85 -8.49
C PRO A 443 -18.63 -1.83 -8.30
N TRP A 444 -19.64 -1.80 -9.18
CA TRP A 444 -20.85 -1.00 -9.00
C TRP A 444 -21.82 -1.69 -8.04
N VAL A 445 -22.47 -0.90 -7.20
CA VAL A 445 -23.32 -1.40 -6.12
C VAL A 445 -24.72 -0.77 -6.18
N PRO A 446 -25.80 -1.56 -6.07
CA PRO A 446 -27.15 -1.03 -5.86
C PRO A 446 -27.26 -0.41 -4.46
N MET A 447 -27.78 0.82 -4.38
CA MET A 447 -28.01 1.50 -3.11
C MET A 447 -29.19 2.48 -3.16
N GLU A 448 -29.71 2.86 -2.00
CA GLU A 448 -30.75 3.90 -1.90
C GLU A 448 -30.21 5.26 -2.40
N ASP A 449 -31.00 5.97 -3.19
CA ASP A 449 -30.67 7.28 -3.75
C ASP A 449 -30.20 8.27 -2.66
N PRO A 450 -28.97 8.78 -2.76
CA PRO A 450 -28.39 9.63 -1.71
C PRO A 450 -28.99 11.05 -1.65
N LYS A 451 -29.80 11.47 -2.63
CA LYS A 451 -30.25 12.87 -2.75
C LYS A 451 -31.76 13.05 -2.82
N GLU A 452 -32.45 12.32 -3.70
CA GLU A 452 -33.85 12.62 -4.07
C GLU A 452 -34.88 11.60 -3.59
N ASP A 453 -34.48 10.55 -2.85
CA ASP A 453 -35.35 9.47 -2.35
C ASP A 453 -36.10 8.77 -3.51
N LYS A 454 -35.40 8.56 -4.65
CA LYS A 454 -35.92 7.88 -5.85
C LYS A 454 -36.08 6.36 -5.69
N GLY A 455 -35.55 5.77 -4.62
CA GLY A 455 -35.43 4.32 -4.41
C GLY A 455 -34.02 3.84 -4.69
N GLU A 456 -33.87 2.57 -5.04
CA GLU A 456 -32.57 1.98 -5.39
C GLU A 456 -32.06 2.50 -6.74
N VAL A 457 -30.78 2.85 -6.79
CA VAL A 457 -30.01 3.29 -7.96
C VAL A 457 -28.68 2.54 -8.02
N LEU A 458 -27.99 2.57 -9.16
CA LEU A 458 -26.63 2.01 -9.27
C LEU A 458 -25.58 3.10 -8.99
N TRP A 459 -24.64 2.78 -8.11
CA TRP A 459 -23.53 3.64 -7.72
C TRP A 459 -22.20 3.02 -8.17
N GLY A 460 -21.34 3.83 -8.78
CA GLY A 460 -20.01 3.45 -9.28
C GLY A 460 -18.96 3.25 -8.18
N ASN A 461 -19.40 3.22 -6.92
CA ASN A 461 -18.56 3.16 -5.73
C ASN A 461 -17.66 4.40 -5.59
N ASN A 462 -16.81 4.44 -4.56
CA ASN A 462 -15.78 5.45 -4.37
C ASN A 462 -14.49 4.83 -3.82
N GLY A 463 -13.39 5.58 -3.89
CA GLY A 463 -12.07 5.13 -3.46
C GLY A 463 -10.98 5.77 -4.30
N ASN A 464 -9.74 5.77 -3.78
CA ASN A 464 -8.58 6.27 -4.51
C ASN A 464 -8.17 5.27 -5.61
N SER A 465 -7.79 5.79 -6.78
CA SER A 465 -7.24 5.03 -7.91
C SER A 465 -8.14 3.88 -8.37
N ILE A 466 -9.45 4.08 -8.33
CA ILE A 466 -10.41 3.06 -8.77
C ILE A 466 -10.61 3.13 -10.28
N ASP A 467 -10.97 2.01 -10.86
CA ASP A 467 -11.38 1.87 -12.25
C ASP A 467 -12.60 0.96 -12.34
N ASN A 468 -13.77 1.55 -12.13
CA ASN A 468 -15.01 0.82 -11.94
C ASN A 468 -15.89 0.87 -13.18
N GLN A 469 -16.07 -0.27 -13.84
CA GLN A 469 -16.84 -0.37 -15.08
C GLN A 469 -18.10 -1.24 -14.94
N LEU A 470 -19.23 -0.73 -15.43
CA LEU A 470 -20.51 -1.42 -15.54
C LEU A 470 -20.92 -1.54 -17.02
N ILE A 471 -21.15 -2.76 -17.51
CA ILE A 471 -21.30 -3.02 -18.94
C ILE A 471 -22.66 -3.65 -19.25
N PHE A 472 -23.31 -3.26 -20.35
CA PHE A 472 -24.43 -4.01 -20.93
C PHE A 472 -24.29 -4.15 -22.44
N SER A 473 -25.02 -5.10 -23.04
CA SER A 473 -25.04 -5.32 -24.49
C SER A 473 -26.25 -4.65 -25.17
N ALA A 474 -26.03 -4.10 -26.36
CA ALA A 474 -27.06 -3.50 -27.18
C ALA A 474 -26.97 -4.00 -28.64
N ASP A 475 -28.04 -4.63 -29.12
CA ASP A 475 -28.16 -5.04 -30.52
C ASP A 475 -28.73 -3.89 -31.37
N LEU A 476 -27.85 -3.23 -32.13
CA LEU A 476 -28.20 -2.11 -33.02
C LEU A 476 -28.31 -2.53 -34.49
N THR A 477 -28.41 -3.82 -34.78
CA THR A 477 -28.39 -4.35 -36.16
C THR A 477 -29.53 -3.80 -37.02
N ASP A 478 -30.72 -3.63 -36.44
CA ASP A 478 -31.92 -3.12 -37.11
C ASP A 478 -32.28 -1.67 -36.73
N ALA A 479 -31.50 -1.04 -35.85
CA ALA A 479 -31.71 0.34 -35.41
C ALA A 479 -31.38 1.37 -36.52
N VAL A 480 -31.94 2.57 -36.44
CA VAL A 480 -31.71 3.64 -37.43
C VAL A 480 -31.12 4.89 -36.79
N ASN A 481 -31.62 5.33 -35.64
CA ASN A 481 -31.05 6.46 -34.88
C ASN A 481 -31.11 6.16 -33.38
N PRO A 482 -30.41 5.11 -32.91
CA PRO A 482 -30.45 4.73 -31.50
C PRO A 482 -29.85 5.82 -30.63
N LEU A 483 -30.55 6.15 -29.54
CA LEU A 483 -30.14 7.14 -28.55
C LEU A 483 -30.11 6.45 -27.19
N LEU A 484 -28.96 6.49 -26.52
CA LEU A 484 -28.84 6.11 -25.12
C LEU A 484 -29.32 7.27 -24.27
N LYS A 485 -30.20 6.98 -23.31
CA LYS A 485 -30.68 7.95 -22.33
C LYS A 485 -30.65 7.34 -20.93
N PHE A 486 -30.24 8.13 -19.95
CA PHE A 486 -30.22 7.72 -18.55
C PHE A 486 -30.29 8.94 -17.64
N ASP A 487 -30.76 8.74 -16.42
CA ASP A 487 -30.65 9.72 -15.34
C ASP A 487 -29.32 9.53 -14.62
N THR A 488 -28.69 10.63 -14.22
CA THR A 488 -27.40 10.59 -13.54
C THR A 488 -27.23 11.70 -12.50
N PHE A 489 -26.45 11.39 -11.47
CA PHE A 489 -25.92 12.32 -10.50
C PHE A 489 -24.41 12.10 -10.43
N VAL A 490 -23.62 13.10 -10.82
CA VAL A 490 -22.15 13.04 -10.81
C VAL A 490 -21.64 13.88 -9.65
N ASP A 491 -20.88 13.29 -8.75
CA ASP A 491 -20.15 14.00 -7.69
C ASP A 491 -18.72 13.48 -7.69
N ALA A 492 -17.98 13.88 -8.72
CA ALA A 492 -16.60 13.48 -9.01
C ALA A 492 -15.70 14.72 -8.91
N GLU A 493 -14.45 14.55 -8.50
CA GLU A 493 -13.51 15.66 -8.37
C GLU A 493 -13.30 16.35 -9.74
N PRO A 494 -13.64 17.65 -9.88
CA PRO A 494 -13.51 18.33 -11.15
C PRO A 494 -12.06 18.39 -11.63
N MET A 495 -11.82 17.94 -12.86
CA MET A 495 -10.53 17.88 -13.56
C MET A 495 -9.56 16.79 -13.07
N TRP A 496 -9.98 15.91 -12.17
CA TRP A 496 -9.17 14.82 -11.61
C TRP A 496 -9.83 13.46 -11.81
N ASP A 497 -11.11 13.38 -11.48
CA ASP A 497 -11.93 12.19 -11.69
C ASP A 497 -12.75 12.29 -12.97
N ALA A 498 -13.08 11.15 -13.58
CA ALA A 498 -13.95 11.14 -14.75
C ALA A 498 -14.95 9.98 -14.75
N CYS A 499 -16.16 10.31 -15.22
CA CYS A 499 -17.26 9.40 -15.46
C CYS A 499 -17.51 9.30 -16.98
N MET A 500 -17.13 8.19 -17.59
CA MET A 500 -17.19 8.00 -19.03
C MET A 500 -18.34 7.07 -19.43
N VAL A 501 -19.03 7.44 -20.50
CA VAL A 501 -19.88 6.52 -21.25
C VAL A 501 -19.07 6.03 -22.45
N GLN A 502 -18.86 4.72 -22.54
CA GLN A 502 -17.97 4.12 -23.53
C GLN A 502 -18.70 3.06 -24.37
N VAL A 503 -18.21 2.82 -25.59
CA VAL A 503 -18.69 1.76 -26.46
C VAL A 503 -17.53 0.86 -26.87
N SER A 504 -17.73 -0.45 -26.77
CA SER A 504 -16.84 -1.45 -27.36
C SER A 504 -17.54 -2.17 -28.52
N THR A 505 -16.76 -2.46 -29.57
CA THR A 505 -17.21 -3.18 -30.78
C THR A 505 -16.45 -4.48 -31.01
N ASP A 506 -15.59 -4.84 -30.06
CA ASP A 506 -14.65 -5.96 -30.10
C ASP A 506 -14.68 -6.79 -28.81
N ASN A 507 -15.87 -6.91 -28.20
CA ASN A 507 -16.13 -7.69 -26.99
C ASN A 507 -15.31 -7.23 -25.76
N GLY A 508 -15.16 -5.92 -25.57
CA GLY A 508 -14.55 -5.35 -24.37
C GLY A 508 -13.03 -5.19 -24.45
N GLU A 509 -12.39 -5.60 -25.56
CA GLU A 509 -10.95 -5.46 -25.77
C GLU A 509 -10.53 -3.99 -25.90
N THR A 510 -11.33 -3.17 -26.59
CA THR A 510 -11.11 -1.72 -26.67
C THR A 510 -12.40 -0.93 -26.46
N TRP A 511 -12.26 0.27 -25.90
CA TRP A 511 -13.36 1.15 -25.53
C TRP A 511 -13.18 2.54 -26.14
N ALA A 512 -14.25 3.08 -26.72
CA ALA A 512 -14.30 4.44 -27.25
C ALA A 512 -15.29 5.28 -26.44
N SER A 513 -14.82 6.34 -25.81
CA SER A 513 -15.65 7.25 -25.03
C SER A 513 -16.52 8.15 -25.91
N LEU A 514 -17.78 8.30 -25.51
CA LEU A 514 -18.78 9.09 -26.21
C LEU A 514 -18.79 10.52 -25.67
N ALA A 515 -19.00 11.49 -26.56
CA ALA A 515 -19.15 12.89 -26.21
C ALA A 515 -20.61 13.34 -26.25
N ASN A 516 -20.99 14.25 -25.36
CA ASN A 516 -22.18 15.07 -25.50
C ASN A 516 -21.90 16.52 -25.06
N ASP A 517 -22.93 17.36 -24.96
CA ASP A 517 -22.77 18.78 -24.61
C ASP A 517 -22.26 19.02 -23.16
N ASN A 518 -22.25 17.99 -22.31
CA ASN A 518 -21.90 18.06 -20.88
C ASN A 518 -20.61 17.29 -20.53
N THR A 519 -19.99 16.60 -21.49
CA THR A 519 -18.67 15.96 -21.32
C THR A 519 -17.53 16.92 -21.66
N ILE A 520 -16.40 16.78 -20.99
CA ILE A 520 -15.15 17.47 -21.34
C ILE A 520 -14.16 16.49 -21.97
N GLY A 521 -13.35 16.98 -22.92
CA GLY A 521 -12.29 16.21 -23.57
C GLY A 521 -10.89 16.56 -23.07
N GLN A 522 -9.89 15.91 -23.65
CA GLN A 522 -8.46 16.13 -23.36
C GLN A 522 -7.99 17.58 -23.51
N ASP A 523 -8.62 18.38 -24.36
CA ASP A 523 -8.28 19.81 -24.54
C ASP A 523 -8.67 20.67 -23.31
N GLU A 524 -9.58 20.18 -22.46
CA GLU A 524 -10.16 20.89 -21.32
C GLU A 524 -9.84 20.22 -19.97
N PHE A 525 -9.37 18.97 -20.00
CA PHE A 525 -8.96 18.19 -18.83
C PHE A 525 -7.42 18.19 -18.73
N PRO A 526 -6.81 18.57 -17.60
CA PRO A 526 -5.36 18.60 -17.45
C PRO A 526 -4.78 17.18 -17.52
N TYR A 527 -3.63 17.01 -18.16
CA TYR A 527 -2.92 15.73 -18.09
C TYR A 527 -2.46 15.49 -16.65
N ASN A 528 -2.97 14.43 -16.03
CA ASN A 528 -2.56 13.98 -14.72
C ASN A 528 -1.57 12.81 -14.89
N SER A 529 -0.31 13.01 -14.50
CA SER A 529 0.69 11.94 -14.55
C SER A 529 0.46 10.82 -13.53
N GLN A 530 -0.37 11.04 -12.51
CA GLN A 530 -0.74 10.04 -11.50
C GLN A 530 -1.83 9.08 -11.98
N ALA A 531 -2.71 9.58 -12.84
CA ALA A 531 -3.81 8.81 -13.41
C ALA A 531 -3.86 9.06 -14.94
N PRO A 532 -2.80 8.70 -15.68
CA PRO A 532 -2.71 8.99 -17.12
C PRO A 532 -3.84 8.29 -17.89
N ASP A 533 -4.30 7.14 -17.39
CA ASP A 533 -5.38 6.38 -17.99
C ASP A 533 -6.71 7.13 -18.02
N ILE A 534 -6.98 8.03 -17.07
CA ILE A 534 -8.17 8.88 -17.08
C ILE A 534 -8.14 9.77 -18.31
N TYR A 535 -7.02 10.49 -18.52
CA TYR A 535 -6.83 11.39 -19.65
C TYR A 535 -6.98 10.64 -20.98
N ASP A 536 -6.41 9.44 -21.09
CA ASP A 536 -6.47 8.60 -22.30
C ASP A 536 -7.87 8.06 -22.60
N ASN A 537 -8.75 7.99 -21.60
CA ASN A 537 -10.12 7.51 -21.74
C ASN A 537 -11.17 8.64 -21.87
N LEU A 538 -10.78 9.91 -21.96
CA LEU A 538 -11.72 11.01 -22.22
C LEU A 538 -12.29 10.96 -23.65
N PRO A 539 -13.48 11.55 -23.92
CA PRO A 539 -14.26 12.46 -23.06
C PRO A 539 -15.10 11.81 -21.97
N GLY A 540 -15.42 12.58 -20.92
CA GLY A 540 -16.25 12.14 -19.79
C GLY A 540 -16.84 13.31 -19.00
N PHE A 541 -17.66 13.02 -18.01
CA PHE A 541 -18.09 14.00 -17.01
C PHE A 541 -17.03 14.11 -15.93
N SER A 542 -16.71 15.34 -15.52
CA SER A 542 -15.83 15.62 -14.40
C SER A 542 -16.34 16.88 -13.72
N ARG A 543 -17.27 16.69 -12.77
CA ARG A 543 -18.06 17.77 -12.17
C ARG A 543 -18.74 17.30 -10.88
N GLN A 544 -19.24 18.28 -10.13
CA GLN A 544 -20.10 18.09 -8.97
C GLN A 544 -21.50 18.64 -9.22
N ASP A 545 -22.46 17.73 -9.30
CA ASP A 545 -23.88 18.02 -9.47
C ASP A 545 -24.55 18.25 -8.10
N THR A 546 -25.62 19.05 -8.11
CA THR A 546 -26.41 19.32 -6.89
C THR A 546 -27.81 18.70 -6.94
N VAL A 547 -28.20 18.20 -8.11
CA VAL A 547 -29.49 17.57 -8.41
C VAL A 547 -29.27 16.54 -9.52
N TRP A 548 -30.16 15.57 -9.62
CA TRP A 548 -30.13 14.62 -10.73
C TRP A 548 -30.38 15.33 -12.07
N SER A 549 -29.76 14.81 -13.13
CA SER A 549 -29.94 15.26 -14.51
C SER A 549 -30.21 14.06 -15.42
N THR A 550 -30.64 14.33 -16.65
CA THR A 550 -30.82 13.30 -17.68
C THR A 550 -29.82 13.57 -18.81
N GLU A 551 -29.06 12.56 -19.19
CA GLU A 551 -28.04 12.64 -20.25
C GLU A 551 -28.46 11.79 -21.45
N GLU A 552 -28.04 12.23 -22.63
CA GLU A 552 -28.31 11.56 -23.91
C GLU A 552 -27.01 11.41 -24.72
N PHE A 553 -26.81 10.23 -25.33
CA PHE A 553 -25.68 9.94 -26.21
C PHE A 553 -26.13 9.29 -27.52
N ASP A 554 -25.64 9.81 -28.64
CA ASP A 554 -25.95 9.32 -29.99
C ASP A 554 -25.17 8.03 -30.29
N LEU A 555 -25.90 6.92 -30.50
CA LEU A 555 -25.34 5.62 -30.87
C LEU A 555 -25.44 5.35 -32.38
N THR A 556 -25.94 6.30 -33.18
CA THR A 556 -26.03 6.19 -34.65
C THR A 556 -24.72 5.73 -35.32
N PRO A 557 -23.51 6.14 -34.87
CA PRO A 557 -22.26 5.64 -35.44
C PRO A 557 -22.09 4.12 -35.40
N TYR A 558 -22.81 3.42 -34.52
CA TYR A 558 -22.69 1.98 -34.27
C TYR A 558 -23.88 1.16 -34.82
N VAL A 559 -24.75 1.77 -35.63
CA VAL A 559 -25.86 1.06 -36.29
C VAL A 559 -25.35 -0.08 -37.19
N GLY A 560 -26.04 -1.22 -37.16
CA GLY A 560 -25.77 -2.37 -38.02
C GLY A 560 -24.93 -3.47 -37.36
N GLN A 561 -24.65 -3.36 -36.06
CA GLN A 561 -23.86 -4.32 -35.29
C GLN A 561 -24.37 -4.43 -33.84
N GLU A 562 -23.94 -5.48 -33.14
CA GLU A 562 -24.05 -5.58 -31.68
C GLU A 562 -22.87 -4.85 -31.04
N ILE A 563 -23.12 -4.12 -29.96
CA ILE A 563 -22.11 -3.39 -29.20
C ILE A 563 -22.21 -3.68 -27.71
N LEU A 564 -21.15 -3.38 -26.99
CA LEU A 564 -21.18 -3.19 -25.54
C LEU A 564 -21.19 -1.70 -25.22
N VAL A 565 -21.99 -1.30 -24.24
CA VAL A 565 -22.02 0.04 -23.68
C VAL A 565 -21.55 -0.05 -22.23
N GLY A 566 -20.60 0.81 -21.84
CA GLY A 566 -19.98 0.82 -20.53
C GLY A 566 -20.15 2.16 -19.83
N PHE A 567 -20.47 2.12 -18.53
CA PHE A 567 -20.33 3.24 -17.61
C PHE A 567 -19.05 3.01 -16.80
N ARG A 568 -18.02 3.84 -16.99
CA ARG A 568 -16.73 3.71 -16.33
C ARG A 568 -16.44 4.91 -15.44
N TYR A 569 -16.22 4.68 -14.14
CA TYR A 569 -15.82 5.70 -13.18
C TYR A 569 -14.36 5.49 -12.79
N MET A 570 -13.52 6.50 -12.99
CA MET A 570 -12.11 6.47 -12.63
C MET A 570 -11.75 7.64 -11.74
N THR A 571 -10.95 7.38 -10.70
CA THR A 571 -10.43 8.39 -9.77
C THR A 571 -8.91 8.40 -9.74
N ASP A 572 -8.33 9.52 -9.34
CA ASP A 572 -6.89 9.62 -9.13
C ASP A 572 -6.47 9.13 -7.73
N ALA A 573 -5.23 9.40 -7.32
CA ALA A 573 -4.63 8.77 -6.14
C ALA A 573 -5.05 9.38 -4.79
N ALA A 574 -5.81 10.48 -4.80
CA ALA A 574 -6.22 11.18 -3.59
C ALA A 574 -7.65 11.72 -3.73
N SER A 575 -8.19 12.26 -2.63
CA SER A 575 -9.44 13.04 -2.58
C SER A 575 -10.67 12.38 -3.23
N ASN A 576 -11.54 11.79 -2.42
CA ASN A 576 -12.78 11.19 -2.94
C ASN A 576 -14.02 12.00 -2.62
N GLU A 577 -14.80 12.30 -3.66
CA GLU A 577 -16.18 12.77 -3.54
C GLU A 577 -17.16 11.57 -3.46
N SER A 578 -18.48 11.81 -3.52
CA SER A 578 -19.46 10.72 -3.35
C SER A 578 -19.58 9.78 -4.56
N GLY A 579 -18.99 10.13 -5.71
CA GLY A 579 -18.87 9.27 -6.89
C GLY A 579 -19.99 9.44 -7.91
N TRP A 580 -20.20 8.41 -8.72
CA TRP A 580 -21.13 8.45 -9.86
C TRP A 580 -22.36 7.57 -9.65
N PHE A 581 -23.54 8.12 -9.93
CA PHE A 581 -24.81 7.42 -9.80
C PHE A 581 -25.58 7.47 -11.11
N ILE A 582 -26.20 6.34 -11.48
CA ILE A 582 -27.03 6.22 -12.67
C ILE A 582 -28.37 5.55 -12.36
N ASP A 583 -29.40 5.92 -13.13
CA ASP A 583 -30.75 5.39 -13.05
C ASP A 583 -31.43 5.44 -14.43
N ASN A 584 -32.50 4.66 -14.63
CA ASN A 584 -33.38 4.70 -15.81
C ASN A 584 -32.64 4.61 -17.15
N VAL A 585 -31.72 3.64 -17.30
CA VAL A 585 -30.95 3.43 -18.55
C VAL A 585 -31.86 2.86 -19.64
N GLU A 586 -32.00 3.56 -20.75
CA GLU A 586 -32.86 3.18 -21.87
C GLU A 586 -32.24 3.41 -23.25
N ILE A 587 -32.58 2.53 -24.19
CA ILE A 587 -32.44 2.74 -25.64
C ILE A 587 -33.80 2.39 -26.26
N GLU A 588 -34.68 3.39 -26.37
CA GLU A 588 -36.10 3.22 -26.72
C GLU A 588 -36.28 2.46 -28.05
N GLU A 589 -35.45 2.75 -29.07
CA GLU A 589 -35.61 2.18 -30.41
C GLU A 589 -35.47 0.65 -30.45
N ILE A 590 -34.62 0.08 -29.59
CA ILE A 590 -34.41 -1.37 -29.48
C ILE A 590 -35.19 -1.98 -28.31
N GLY A 591 -35.90 -1.15 -27.54
CA GLY A 591 -36.67 -1.57 -26.37
C GLY A 591 -35.81 -1.99 -25.17
N TYR A 592 -34.56 -1.52 -25.09
CA TYR A 592 -33.73 -1.71 -23.90
C TYR A 592 -34.19 -0.74 -22.81
N LEU A 593 -34.44 -1.28 -21.61
CA LEU A 593 -34.81 -0.52 -20.42
C LEU A 593 -34.28 -1.25 -19.18
N ASN A 594 -33.56 -0.53 -18.33
CA ASN A 594 -33.11 -0.98 -17.02
C ASN A 594 -33.39 0.13 -15.99
N ASP A 595 -34.03 -0.22 -14.88
CA ASP A 595 -34.37 0.73 -13.80
C ASP A 595 -33.27 0.87 -12.75
N CYS A 596 -32.12 0.21 -12.94
CA CYS A 596 -30.93 0.32 -12.08
C CYS A 596 -31.19 0.03 -10.59
N SER A 597 -32.26 -0.72 -10.28
CA SER A 597 -32.54 -1.20 -8.92
C SER A 597 -31.65 -2.40 -8.52
N SER A 598 -31.01 -3.05 -9.49
CA SER A 598 -30.06 -4.15 -9.28
C SER A 598 -29.03 -4.20 -10.43
N LEU A 599 -28.04 -5.06 -10.30
CA LEU A 599 -27.07 -5.36 -11.37
C LEU A 599 -27.63 -6.27 -12.47
N ASP A 600 -28.91 -6.67 -12.41
CA ASP A 600 -29.51 -7.55 -13.41
C ASP A 600 -29.44 -6.92 -14.81
N GLY A 601 -28.87 -7.66 -15.76
CA GLY A 601 -28.69 -7.19 -17.15
C GLY A 601 -27.41 -6.40 -17.40
N PHE A 602 -26.57 -6.25 -16.38
CA PHE A 602 -25.20 -5.76 -16.50
C PHE A 602 -24.17 -6.88 -16.26
N SER A 603 -22.93 -6.63 -16.68
CA SER A 603 -21.77 -7.51 -16.51
C SER A 603 -20.54 -6.70 -16.11
N SER A 604 -19.60 -7.33 -15.42
CA SER A 604 -18.25 -6.78 -15.21
C SER A 604 -17.37 -6.99 -16.46
N ILE A 605 -16.25 -6.27 -16.54
CA ILE A 605 -15.26 -6.49 -17.60
C ILE A 605 -14.66 -7.90 -17.54
N ASP A 606 -14.52 -8.47 -16.34
CA ASP A 606 -13.97 -9.80 -16.12
C ASP A 606 -14.91 -10.89 -16.65
N GLU A 607 -16.23 -10.71 -16.53
CA GLU A 607 -17.23 -11.58 -17.17
C GLU A 607 -17.17 -11.50 -18.69
N ILE A 608 -17.02 -10.29 -19.24
CA ILE A 608 -16.96 -10.05 -20.69
C ILE A 608 -15.70 -10.67 -21.32
N LEU A 609 -14.55 -10.48 -20.69
CA LEU A 609 -13.25 -11.01 -21.15
C LEU A 609 -13.01 -12.45 -20.68
N ASN A 610 -13.92 -13.00 -19.86
CA ASN A 610 -13.80 -14.33 -19.25
C ASN A 610 -12.50 -14.48 -18.44
N ILE A 611 -12.15 -13.45 -17.66
CA ILE A 611 -11.04 -13.43 -16.70
C ILE A 611 -11.58 -13.98 -15.39
N LYS A 612 -11.26 -15.24 -15.08
CA LYS A 612 -11.80 -15.91 -13.90
C LYS A 612 -10.96 -15.67 -12.66
N VAL A 613 -11.58 -15.77 -11.50
CA VAL A 613 -10.86 -15.82 -10.22
C VAL A 613 -10.13 -17.16 -10.11
N GLU A 614 -8.83 -17.11 -9.84
CA GLU A 614 -7.98 -18.29 -9.69
C GLU A 614 -7.59 -18.45 -8.21
N TYR A 615 -8.35 -19.29 -7.49
CA TYR A 615 -7.95 -19.73 -6.15
C TYR A 615 -6.92 -20.85 -6.26
N ALA A 616 -6.00 -20.86 -5.32
CA ALA A 616 -5.12 -22.00 -5.09
C ALA A 616 -5.27 -22.49 -3.65
N VAL A 617 -5.30 -23.83 -3.50
CA VAL A 617 -5.52 -24.46 -2.19
C VAL A 617 -4.38 -25.41 -1.88
N THR A 618 -3.75 -25.21 -0.73
CA THR A 618 -2.71 -26.11 -0.21
C THR A 618 -3.19 -26.80 1.05
N PHE A 619 -3.13 -28.12 1.07
CA PHE A 619 -3.32 -28.90 2.29
C PHE A 619 -1.98 -29.27 2.92
N ILE A 620 -1.86 -29.08 4.23
CA ILE A 620 -0.69 -29.50 5.01
C ILE A 620 -1.17 -30.57 6.01
N ASN A 621 -0.49 -31.72 6.02
CA ASN A 621 -0.72 -32.77 7.02
C ASN A 621 0.52 -32.89 7.90
N GLU A 622 0.39 -32.47 9.15
CA GLU A 622 1.44 -32.57 10.17
C GLU A 622 1.20 -33.82 11.05
N SER A 623 2.22 -34.67 11.19
CA SER A 623 2.14 -35.87 12.02
C SER A 623 3.42 -36.11 12.79
N THR A 624 3.32 -36.77 13.95
CA THR A 624 4.49 -37.14 14.77
C THR A 624 4.76 -38.63 14.71
N LYS A 625 6.01 -39.01 14.44
CA LYS A 625 6.42 -40.42 14.41
C LYS A 625 7.06 -40.84 15.74
N GLY A 626 6.31 -41.57 16.57
CA GLY A 626 6.84 -42.17 17.79
C GLY A 626 7.76 -43.36 17.52
N HIS A 627 9.01 -43.33 18.00
CA HIS A 627 9.86 -44.52 18.03
C HIS A 627 9.39 -45.48 19.14
N HIS A 628 8.51 -46.44 18.82
CA HIS A 628 8.23 -47.57 19.70
C HIS A 628 9.37 -48.59 19.65
N GLY A 629 10.48 -48.27 20.33
CA GLY A 629 11.54 -49.23 20.62
C GLY A 629 11.02 -50.30 21.59
N HIS A 630 10.73 -51.51 21.10
CA HIS A 630 10.73 -52.70 21.95
C HIS A 630 12.18 -53.03 22.35
N GLY A 631 12.71 -52.28 23.32
CA GLY A 631 14.04 -52.47 23.88
C GLY A 631 14.01 -52.31 25.39
N HIS A 632 14.21 -53.41 26.11
CA HIS A 632 14.44 -53.39 27.55
C HIS A 632 15.70 -52.57 27.87
N GLY A 633 15.57 -51.51 28.68
CA GLY A 633 16.70 -50.93 29.41
C GLY A 633 16.79 -49.42 29.35
N HIS A 634 16.54 -48.80 30.51
CA HIS A 634 17.05 -47.51 31.00
C HIS A 634 17.28 -46.36 29.99
N GLY A 635 16.36 -45.40 30.04
CA GLY A 635 16.64 -43.97 29.81
C GLY A 635 16.81 -43.55 28.36
N HIS A 636 15.70 -43.30 27.66
CA HIS A 636 15.70 -42.53 26.41
C HIS A 636 14.54 -41.53 26.46
N GLY A 637 14.87 -40.26 26.21
CA GLY A 637 13.88 -39.21 25.97
C GLY A 637 13.07 -39.51 24.72
N ASN A 638 11.81 -39.05 24.71
CA ASN A 638 10.96 -39.09 23.52
C ASN A 638 11.55 -38.16 22.46
N ASN A 639 12.29 -38.70 21.50
CA ASN A 639 12.53 -38.01 20.23
C ASN A 639 11.36 -38.35 19.31
N ASN A 640 10.27 -37.59 19.41
CA ASN A 640 9.22 -37.61 18.39
C ASN A 640 9.68 -36.69 17.24
N GLU A 641 9.71 -37.22 16.02
CA GLU A 641 10.08 -36.46 14.82
C GLU A 641 8.79 -36.01 14.12
N VAL A 642 8.66 -34.70 13.86
CA VAL A 642 7.55 -34.12 13.10
C VAL A 642 7.73 -34.47 11.62
N GLN A 643 6.64 -34.75 10.93
CA GLN A 643 6.61 -35.04 9.51
C GLN A 643 5.49 -34.25 8.85
N TYR A 644 5.82 -33.53 7.78
CA TYR A 644 4.84 -32.85 6.95
C TYR A 644 4.61 -33.63 5.65
N LYS A 645 3.36 -33.60 5.17
CA LYS A 645 3.03 -33.79 3.76
C LYS A 645 2.36 -32.52 3.29
N ILE A 646 2.55 -32.23 2.01
CA ILE A 646 2.00 -31.05 1.34
C ILE A 646 1.28 -31.53 0.07
N LEU A 647 0.11 -30.96 -0.19
CA LEU A 647 -0.69 -31.25 -1.38
C LEU A 647 -1.33 -29.95 -1.87
N ASN A 648 -0.82 -29.46 -2.99
CA ASN A 648 -1.39 -28.30 -3.69
C ASN A 648 -2.42 -28.79 -4.70
N ILE A 649 -3.56 -28.10 -4.78
CA ILE A 649 -4.61 -28.35 -5.76
C ILE A 649 -5.13 -27.03 -6.32
N ASP A 650 -5.44 -27.06 -7.62
CA ASP A 650 -6.41 -26.14 -8.22
C ASP A 650 -7.81 -26.69 -7.88
N PRO A 651 -8.64 -25.95 -7.11
CA PRO A 651 -9.95 -26.40 -6.68
C PRO A 651 -10.94 -26.57 -7.85
N PHE A 652 -10.71 -25.92 -9.00
CA PHE A 652 -11.56 -26.00 -10.18
C PHE A 652 -11.08 -27.04 -11.21
N SER A 653 -9.82 -27.45 -11.16
CA SER A 653 -9.24 -28.47 -12.05
C SER A 653 -8.80 -29.75 -11.33
N ILE A 654 -9.63 -30.28 -10.42
CA ILE A 654 -9.34 -31.53 -9.69
C ILE A 654 -9.31 -32.75 -10.63
N THR A 655 -8.16 -33.43 -10.69
CA THR A 655 -8.02 -34.67 -11.46
C THR A 655 -8.45 -35.92 -10.67
N ASP A 656 -8.70 -37.03 -11.37
CA ASP A 656 -8.90 -38.36 -10.74
C ASP A 656 -7.73 -38.74 -9.83
N GLN A 657 -6.51 -38.32 -10.19
CA GLN A 657 -5.31 -38.59 -9.40
C GLN A 657 -5.32 -37.80 -8.09
N ASP A 658 -5.71 -36.52 -8.12
CA ASP A 658 -5.80 -35.68 -6.92
C ASP A 658 -6.92 -36.15 -6.00
N SER A 659 -8.06 -36.56 -6.56
CA SER A 659 -9.14 -37.24 -5.83
C SER A 659 -8.68 -38.51 -5.11
N VAL A 660 -7.71 -39.26 -5.67
CA VAL A 660 -7.12 -40.44 -5.02
C VAL A 660 -6.15 -40.03 -3.90
N LYS A 661 -5.33 -39.00 -4.12
CA LYS A 661 -4.43 -38.47 -3.09
C LYS A 661 -5.22 -37.97 -1.87
N LEU A 662 -6.26 -37.16 -2.09
CA LEU A 662 -7.10 -36.56 -1.04
C LEU A 662 -7.75 -37.59 -0.10
N LYS A 663 -8.28 -38.71 -0.62
CA LYS A 663 -8.94 -39.76 0.20
C LYS A 663 -8.05 -40.37 1.29
N GLY A 664 -6.74 -40.37 1.08
CA GLY A 664 -5.75 -40.87 2.02
C GLY A 664 -5.04 -39.78 2.81
N TYR A 665 -5.18 -38.52 2.39
CA TYR A 665 -4.35 -37.41 2.85
C TYR A 665 -4.63 -37.06 4.30
N PHE A 666 -5.91 -36.86 4.63
CA PHE A 666 -6.38 -36.45 5.96
C PHE A 666 -6.34 -37.58 7.01
N GLN A 667 -5.63 -38.67 6.75
CA GLN A 667 -5.55 -39.82 7.66
C GLN A 667 -4.37 -39.64 8.63
N HIS A 668 -4.70 -39.38 9.90
CA HIS A 668 -3.76 -39.18 11.02
C HIS A 668 -3.04 -37.83 10.99
N GLY A 669 -2.73 -37.28 12.18
CA GLY A 669 -2.10 -35.96 12.30
C GLY A 669 -3.10 -34.81 12.36
N THR A 670 -2.58 -33.59 12.39
CA THR A 670 -3.34 -32.34 12.25
C THR A 670 -3.33 -31.96 10.77
N ASN A 671 -4.46 -31.48 10.26
CA ASN A 671 -4.59 -31.05 8.88
C ASN A 671 -4.89 -29.56 8.84
N TYR A 672 -4.17 -28.86 7.99
CA TYR A 672 -4.34 -27.44 7.73
C TYR A 672 -4.64 -27.22 6.25
N MET A 673 -5.23 -26.07 5.94
CA MET A 673 -5.55 -25.63 4.59
C MET A 673 -5.11 -24.18 4.46
N ILE A 674 -4.37 -23.87 3.41
CA ILE A 674 -4.05 -22.52 2.98
C ILE A 674 -4.85 -22.25 1.71
N VAL A 675 -5.60 -21.16 1.68
CA VAL A 675 -6.31 -20.68 0.48
C VAL A 675 -5.74 -19.33 0.12
N TRP A 676 -5.38 -19.11 -1.13
CA TRP A 676 -4.85 -17.83 -1.60
C TRP A 676 -5.37 -17.51 -3.00
N TYR A 677 -5.37 -16.23 -3.36
CA TYR A 677 -5.88 -15.73 -4.63
C TYR A 677 -4.72 -15.28 -5.55
N ALA A 678 -4.52 -16.01 -6.65
CA ALA A 678 -3.59 -15.66 -7.72
C ALA A 678 -4.22 -14.57 -8.61
N ALA A 679 -4.28 -13.34 -8.10
CA ALA A 679 -4.86 -12.23 -8.83
C ALA A 679 -4.02 -11.90 -10.08
N PRO A 680 -4.65 -11.58 -11.24
CA PRO A 680 -3.93 -11.02 -12.37
C PRO A 680 -3.12 -9.78 -11.97
N ILE A 681 -2.02 -9.52 -12.67
CA ILE A 681 -1.17 -8.34 -12.41
C ILE A 681 -2.02 -7.06 -12.46
N GLY A 682 -1.85 -6.19 -11.45
CA GLY A 682 -2.61 -4.94 -11.30
C GLY A 682 -4.04 -5.10 -10.76
N LYS A 683 -4.55 -6.34 -10.58
CA LYS A 683 -5.85 -6.56 -9.93
C LYS A 683 -5.70 -6.58 -8.42
N LYS A 684 -6.57 -5.82 -7.77
CA LYS A 684 -6.73 -5.72 -6.31
C LYS A 684 -8.10 -6.24 -5.89
N GLY A 685 -8.34 -6.31 -4.59
CA GLY A 685 -9.59 -6.66 -3.96
C GLY A 685 -9.63 -8.09 -3.44
N THR A 686 -10.69 -8.35 -2.69
CA THR A 686 -10.95 -9.62 -2.00
C THR A 686 -11.95 -10.48 -2.75
N VAL A 687 -11.75 -11.80 -2.73
CA VAL A 687 -12.66 -12.78 -3.33
C VAL A 687 -13.24 -13.74 -2.31
N ASP A 688 -14.57 -13.80 -2.26
CA ASP A 688 -15.30 -14.66 -1.33
C ASP A 688 -15.11 -16.14 -1.65
N PHE A 689 -14.95 -16.98 -0.62
CA PHE A 689 -15.05 -18.42 -0.76
C PHE A 689 -15.66 -19.06 0.48
N GLU A 690 -16.28 -20.23 0.30
CA GLU A 690 -16.78 -21.08 1.35
C GLU A 690 -16.21 -22.50 1.21
N TYR A 691 -16.07 -23.21 2.33
CA TYR A 691 -15.75 -24.63 2.31
C TYR A 691 -16.55 -25.45 3.32
N GLU A 692 -16.88 -26.68 2.93
CA GLU A 692 -17.59 -27.65 3.78
C GLU A 692 -16.76 -28.91 3.95
N ILE A 693 -16.39 -29.24 5.19
CA ILE A 693 -15.78 -30.53 5.53
C ILE A 693 -16.86 -31.61 5.56
N ILE A 694 -16.78 -32.57 4.63
CA ILE A 694 -17.68 -33.74 4.63
C ILE A 694 -17.05 -34.85 5.46
N SER A 695 -17.70 -35.20 6.57
CA SER A 695 -17.24 -36.22 7.49
C SER A 695 -17.75 -37.62 7.13
N GLN A 696 -17.19 -38.64 7.80
CA GLN A 696 -17.71 -40.00 7.69
C GLN A 696 -19.16 -40.15 8.19
N LYS A 697 -19.63 -39.36 9.17
CA LYS A 697 -21.01 -39.44 9.64
C LYS A 697 -22.00 -38.95 8.58
N ASP A 698 -21.66 -37.90 7.85
CA ASP A 698 -22.50 -37.34 6.77
C ASP A 698 -22.72 -38.38 5.67
N PHE A 699 -21.65 -39.08 5.30
CA PHE A 699 -21.69 -40.19 4.34
C PHE A 699 -22.56 -41.39 4.77
N VAL A 700 -22.71 -41.63 6.08
CA VAL A 700 -23.56 -42.71 6.61
C VAL A 700 -25.02 -42.28 6.69
N GLY A 701 -25.29 -40.98 6.89
CA GLY A 701 -26.63 -40.40 6.87
C GLY A 701 -27.28 -40.37 5.48
N GLU A 702 -26.51 -40.02 4.44
CA GLU A 702 -27.02 -39.99 3.06
C GLU A 702 -27.38 -41.37 2.50
N LYS A 703 -26.63 -42.43 2.87
CA LYS A 703 -26.98 -43.81 2.48
C LYS A 703 -28.24 -44.35 3.16
N GLN A 704 -28.80 -43.65 4.14
CA GLN A 704 -30.04 -44.04 4.82
C GLN A 704 -31.27 -43.24 4.36
N ARG A 705 -31.13 -42.30 3.41
CA ARG A 705 -32.25 -41.57 2.80
C ARG A 705 -32.63 -42.11 1.43
#